data_AF-A0A1F8SUB6-F1
#
_entry.id   AF-A0A1F8SUB6-F1
#
_cell.length_a   1.000
_cell.length_b   1.000
_cell.length_c   1.000
_cell.angle_alpha   90.00
_cell.angle_beta   90.00
_cell.angle_gamma   90.00
#
_symmetry.space_group_name_H-M   'P 1'
#
loop_
_entity.id
_entity.type
_entity.pdbx_description
1 polymer ?
#
loop_
_entity_poly.entity_id
_entity_poly.type
_entity_poly.pdbx_seq_one_letter_code
_entity_poly.pdbx_strand_id
1 'polypeptide(L)'
;MVTFRIQLPPNTPPQQPVTLDVLDEVTGLALNIEQYEMQKVDSLVYEISLPLPVGATIKYRYSRQGSYQAGEHTSNGYPVRYRMVNVDGPGIVQDLVSAWSDTPFQGLSGRIIGQVTDAQNGSPLANLLVTAGGYQTLTASNGSFLLEGLPPGTHNLVVYALDGSYQTFQQGARVAPNSGTPAIIQMTAAPLVNVIFTVSVPPDTLSAVPIRLAGNLYQLGNTFADLSGGINTLASRMPVLTPLPDGRYSLALNLPAGADIQYKYTLGDGFWNAEHTFSGDFRLRRLIVSESTTIIQDIIDTWKTEPGGGSVFFDLTAPANTPDIDFVSIQFNPYGWTEPIPMWHLGQDHWAYVLYSPLDMLETLGYRYCRNDQCSYADDKTTAGKDSIGRTLKVKGGNQAVNDTVDSWIWWGAESLLTSMDTPEVISHGQDFIAGVEFQPGYHPSWTPRLPVSLKELQWLGANWVVFSPTWTYSRQAPPVLEPVTGRDPLWPDSATELDQAHAFGLNVALNPAPNFSPPAEEWWSSAPRDFAWWIAWFSSYRSFVIHHADLASRNGAQALVLGGDWVTPALPNGVLFDGSPSGVPLDAETRWRELIAEVKGRYAGTLVWALPASPEGIKAPSFLDAVDQFYLLWSLPMGETADGSQEGMQAAATRLLDNVVKPLKQQFNKPIVIGVAYPSASNLQEQALAYQSILLALNGSEWIAGFISRGYFPPAALQDESTSVHGKPASDVLKYWFPRLLGISPP
;
A
#
# COMPACT_ATOMS: atom_id res chain seq x y z
N MET A 1 34.18 -15.54 4.14
CA MET A 1 33.45 -16.06 5.31
C MET A 1 32.97 -14.88 6.11
N VAL A 2 31.66 -14.78 6.34
CA VAL A 2 31.07 -13.79 7.25
C VAL A 2 30.63 -14.54 8.49
N THR A 3 31.06 -14.08 9.65
CA THR A 3 30.68 -14.66 10.95
C THR A 3 29.55 -13.86 11.56
N PHE A 4 28.41 -14.50 11.78
CA PHE A 4 27.30 -13.93 12.53
C PHE A 4 27.46 -14.31 13.99
N ARG A 5 27.55 -13.32 14.87
CA ARG A 5 27.60 -13.51 16.32
C ARG A 5 26.40 -12.82 16.94
N ILE A 6 25.58 -13.60 17.64
CA ILE A 6 24.33 -13.14 18.22
C ILE A 6 24.38 -13.17 19.75
N GLN A 7 23.87 -12.11 20.37
CA GLN A 7 23.59 -12.02 21.79
C GLN A 7 22.09 -12.20 22.05
N LEU A 8 21.73 -13.19 22.87
CA LEU A 8 20.35 -13.49 23.23
C LEU A 8 19.91 -12.69 24.48
N PRO A 9 18.60 -12.41 24.64
CA PRO A 9 18.09 -11.71 25.82
C PRO A 9 18.20 -12.61 27.08
N PRO A 10 18.39 -12.03 28.28
CA PRO A 10 18.65 -12.81 29.51
C PRO A 10 17.55 -13.78 29.90
N ASN A 11 16.30 -13.53 29.49
CA ASN A 11 15.15 -14.38 29.73
C ASN A 11 14.96 -15.48 28.66
N THR A 12 15.93 -15.68 27.76
CA THR A 12 15.89 -16.76 26.77
C THR A 12 15.84 -18.13 27.47
N PRO A 13 14.87 -19.00 27.14
CA PRO A 13 14.79 -20.33 27.73
C PRO A 13 16.06 -21.14 27.42
N PRO A 14 16.65 -21.84 28.41
CA PRO A 14 17.92 -22.53 28.22
C PRO A 14 17.80 -23.77 27.33
N GLN A 15 18.94 -24.21 26.79
CA GLN A 15 19.13 -25.52 26.11
C GLN A 15 18.32 -25.72 24.82
N GLN A 16 18.10 -24.67 24.05
CA GLN A 16 17.47 -24.79 22.73
C GLN A 16 18.43 -24.36 21.62
N PRO A 17 18.48 -25.11 20.49
CA PRO A 17 19.24 -24.69 19.32
C PRO A 17 18.74 -23.35 18.80
N VAL A 18 19.69 -22.51 18.38
CA VAL A 18 19.43 -21.23 17.71
C VAL A 18 19.84 -21.40 16.26
N THR A 19 18.98 -20.98 15.33
CA THR A 19 19.27 -20.99 13.90
C THR A 19 19.37 -19.58 13.36
N LEU A 20 20.26 -19.40 12.39
CA LEU A 20 20.24 -18.27 11.47
C LEU A 20 19.46 -18.72 10.22
N ASP A 21 18.37 -18.02 9.94
CA ASP A 21 17.48 -18.28 8.82
C ASP A 21 17.82 -17.29 7.70
N VAL A 22 18.43 -17.75 6.61
CA VAL A 22 18.65 -16.95 5.39
C VAL A 22 17.39 -17.02 4.53
N LEU A 23 16.90 -15.86 4.11
CA LEU A 23 15.55 -15.71 3.56
C LEU A 23 15.57 -15.48 2.06
N ASP A 24 14.67 -16.17 1.36
CA ASP A 24 14.32 -15.94 -0.03
C ASP A 24 13.06 -15.06 -0.11
N GLU A 25 13.25 -13.77 -0.37
CA GLU A 25 12.12 -12.85 -0.46
C GLU A 25 11.34 -12.99 -1.79
N VAL A 26 11.99 -13.50 -2.84
CA VAL A 26 11.36 -13.66 -4.16
C VAL A 26 10.30 -14.76 -4.08
N THR A 27 10.64 -15.90 -3.50
CA THR A 27 9.67 -17.00 -3.30
C THR A 27 8.67 -16.68 -2.19
N GLY A 28 9.13 -16.07 -1.11
CA GLY A 28 8.33 -15.84 0.09
C GLY A 28 9.16 -16.14 1.34
N LEU A 29 9.14 -15.24 2.33
CA LEU A 29 10.07 -15.29 3.46
C LEU A 29 9.95 -16.57 4.30
N ALA A 30 8.81 -17.26 4.23
CA ALA A 30 8.56 -18.52 4.92
C ALA A 30 8.55 -19.75 4.00
N LEU A 31 8.68 -19.56 2.68
CA LEU A 31 8.37 -20.59 1.68
C LEU A 31 9.62 -21.27 1.11
N ASN A 32 10.80 -20.64 1.23
CA ASN A 32 12.08 -21.20 0.78
C ASN A 32 13.24 -20.73 1.69
N ILE A 33 13.14 -21.02 3.00
CA ILE A 33 14.15 -20.61 4.00
C ILE A 33 15.32 -21.60 4.01
N GLU A 34 16.55 -21.08 4.03
CA GLU A 34 17.74 -21.85 4.38
C GLU A 34 18.08 -21.67 5.87
N GLN A 35 17.98 -22.74 6.65
CA GLN A 35 18.24 -22.70 8.10
C GLN A 35 19.62 -23.25 8.44
N TYR A 36 20.36 -22.48 9.23
CA TYR A 36 21.70 -22.85 9.68
C TYR A 36 21.79 -22.86 11.20
N GLU A 37 22.03 -24.03 11.79
CA GLU A 37 22.20 -24.16 13.24
C GLU A 37 23.50 -23.47 13.72
N MET A 38 23.37 -22.61 14.73
CA MET A 38 24.48 -21.82 15.27
C MET A 38 25.19 -22.55 16.41
N GLN A 39 26.50 -22.37 16.50
CA GLN A 39 27.34 -22.94 17.54
C GLN A 39 27.26 -22.08 18.81
N LYS A 40 27.04 -22.73 19.96
CA LYS A 40 27.03 -22.06 21.25
C LYS A 40 28.45 -21.67 21.69
N VAL A 41 28.67 -20.38 21.94
CA VAL A 41 29.94 -19.82 22.44
C VAL A 41 29.89 -19.63 23.96
N ASP A 42 28.75 -19.14 24.47
CA ASP A 42 28.45 -18.95 25.90
C ASP A 42 26.95 -19.21 26.15
N SER A 43 26.48 -19.11 27.38
CA SER A 43 25.08 -19.27 27.80
C SER A 43 24.08 -18.48 26.96
N LEU A 44 24.44 -17.27 26.52
CA LEU A 44 23.58 -16.36 25.73
C LEU A 44 24.24 -15.89 24.42
N VAL A 45 25.34 -16.51 24.00
CA VAL A 45 26.09 -16.10 22.80
C VAL A 45 26.24 -17.28 21.86
N TYR A 46 25.85 -17.09 20.61
CA TYR A 46 25.94 -18.09 19.55
C TYR A 46 26.66 -17.49 18.34
N GLU A 47 27.30 -18.34 17.54
CA GLU A 47 27.97 -17.91 16.31
C GLU A 47 27.87 -18.94 15.18
N ILE A 48 27.94 -18.44 13.95
CA ILE A 48 28.10 -19.26 12.75
C ILE A 48 28.88 -18.50 11.68
N SER A 49 29.66 -19.19 10.85
CA SER A 49 30.36 -18.58 9.73
C SER A 49 29.87 -19.15 8.40
N LEU A 50 29.40 -18.28 7.50
CA LEU A 50 28.85 -18.65 6.20
C LEU A 50 29.71 -18.14 5.04
N PRO A 51 29.84 -18.91 3.94
CA PRO A 51 30.53 -18.49 2.73
C PRO A 51 29.60 -17.64 1.83
N LEU A 52 29.37 -16.39 2.23
CA LEU A 52 28.50 -15.47 1.48
C LEU A 52 29.24 -14.78 0.30
N PRO A 53 28.60 -14.57 -0.86
CA PRO A 53 29.20 -13.88 -2.00
C PRO A 53 29.48 -12.40 -1.70
N VAL A 54 30.62 -11.87 -2.17
CA VAL A 54 30.91 -10.43 -2.10
C VAL A 54 29.98 -9.66 -3.03
N GLY A 55 29.49 -8.51 -2.56
CA GLY A 55 28.48 -7.68 -3.23
C GLY A 55 27.05 -8.12 -2.94
N ALA A 56 26.84 -9.27 -2.28
CA ALA A 56 25.51 -9.73 -1.95
C ALA A 56 24.92 -8.97 -0.76
N THR A 57 23.62 -8.68 -0.85
CA THR A 57 22.81 -8.23 0.29
C THR A 57 22.01 -9.41 0.81
N ILE A 58 22.31 -9.85 2.03
CA ILE A 58 21.66 -11.00 2.66
C ILE A 58 20.57 -10.53 3.61
N LYS A 59 19.37 -11.06 3.41
CA LYS A 59 18.23 -10.91 4.31
C LYS A 59 18.16 -12.14 5.20
N TYR A 60 18.17 -11.94 6.51
CA TYR A 60 18.23 -13.03 7.48
C TYR A 60 17.47 -12.70 8.76
N ARG A 61 17.13 -13.71 9.55
CA ARG A 61 16.61 -13.53 10.92
C ARG A 61 17.02 -14.71 11.79
N TYR A 62 16.65 -14.64 13.07
CA TYR A 62 16.95 -15.70 14.02
C TYR A 62 15.69 -16.40 14.50
N SER A 63 15.81 -17.70 14.71
CA SER A 63 14.79 -18.47 15.41
C SER A 63 15.41 -19.46 16.39
N ARG A 64 14.59 -19.93 17.32
CA ARG A 64 14.97 -20.90 18.35
C ARG A 64 14.08 -22.13 18.23
N GLN A 65 14.69 -23.30 18.28
CA GLN A 65 14.02 -24.58 18.12
C GLN A 65 13.71 -25.21 19.48
N GLY A 66 12.44 -25.18 19.89
CA GLY A 66 11.93 -25.81 21.12
C GLY A 66 10.84 -26.85 20.81
N SER A 67 9.83 -26.94 21.68
CA SER A 67 8.59 -27.68 21.37
C SER A 67 7.80 -27.05 20.20
N TYR A 68 8.08 -25.78 19.92
CA TYR A 68 7.65 -25.01 18.76
C TYR A 68 8.81 -24.11 18.34
N GLN A 69 8.79 -23.63 17.10
CA GLN A 69 9.76 -22.65 16.62
C GLN A 69 9.38 -21.27 17.17
N ALA A 70 10.29 -20.65 17.92
CA ALA A 70 10.14 -19.29 18.40
C ALA A 70 10.94 -18.33 17.51
N GLY A 71 10.24 -17.43 16.81
CA GLY A 71 10.86 -16.41 15.96
C GLY A 71 11.27 -15.18 16.77
N GLU A 72 12.31 -14.48 16.32
CA GLU A 72 12.70 -13.19 16.89
C GLU A 72 11.57 -12.15 16.79
N HIS A 73 11.38 -11.38 17.86
CA HIS A 73 10.45 -10.26 17.95
C HIS A 73 11.16 -8.98 18.40
N THR A 74 10.63 -7.84 17.96
CA THR A 74 11.01 -6.49 18.39
C THR A 74 10.58 -6.23 19.84
N SER A 75 11.06 -5.13 20.44
CA SER A 75 10.75 -4.74 21.83
C SER A 75 9.26 -4.48 22.08
N ASN A 76 8.50 -4.13 21.05
CA ASN A 76 7.05 -3.93 21.09
C ASN A 76 6.26 -5.18 20.66
N GLY A 77 6.91 -6.33 20.51
CA GLY A 77 6.26 -7.61 20.30
C GLY A 77 5.82 -7.87 18.86
N TYR A 78 6.33 -7.13 17.87
CA TYR A 78 6.12 -7.47 16.46
C TYR A 78 7.18 -8.46 15.97
N PRO A 79 6.81 -9.45 15.13
CA PRO A 79 7.76 -10.34 14.49
C PRO A 79 8.83 -9.57 13.71
N VAL A 80 10.08 -9.99 13.78
CA VAL A 80 11.13 -9.44 12.92
C VAL A 80 10.96 -10.02 11.51
N ARG A 81 10.67 -9.13 10.55
CA ARG A 81 10.57 -9.49 9.13
C ARG A 81 11.92 -9.99 8.64
N TYR A 82 12.95 -9.14 8.72
CA TYR A 82 14.36 -9.54 8.58
C TYR A 82 15.34 -8.45 9.01
N ARG A 83 16.58 -8.88 9.21
CA ARG A 83 17.81 -8.08 9.27
C ARG A 83 18.48 -8.10 7.90
N MET A 84 19.38 -7.15 7.65
CA MET A 84 20.15 -7.08 6.42
C MET A 84 21.65 -7.00 6.72
N VAL A 85 22.45 -7.62 5.86
CA VAL A 85 23.89 -7.40 5.79
C VAL A 85 24.32 -7.27 4.32
N ASN A 86 25.08 -6.22 4.02
CA ASN A 86 25.80 -6.10 2.76
C ASN A 86 27.18 -6.73 2.92
N VAL A 87 27.54 -7.66 2.03
CA VAL A 87 28.79 -8.44 2.12
C VAL A 87 29.89 -7.74 1.31
N ASP A 88 30.74 -6.99 2.00
CA ASP A 88 31.91 -6.32 1.42
C ASP A 88 33.20 -7.16 1.49
N GLY A 89 33.21 -8.22 2.30
CA GLY A 89 34.32 -9.14 2.44
C GLY A 89 34.16 -10.05 3.67
N PRO A 90 35.22 -10.74 4.10
CA PRO A 90 35.22 -11.44 5.37
C PRO A 90 35.05 -10.46 6.53
N GLY A 91 34.14 -10.77 7.45
CA GLY A 91 33.80 -9.86 8.54
C GLY A 91 32.96 -10.52 9.63
N ILE A 92 32.67 -9.77 10.69
CA ILE A 92 31.83 -10.22 11.79
C ILE A 92 30.62 -9.29 11.90
N VAL A 93 29.42 -9.88 11.86
CA VAL A 93 28.15 -9.20 12.15
C VAL A 93 27.81 -9.44 13.62
N GLN A 94 27.68 -8.35 14.38
CA GLN A 94 27.24 -8.40 15.77
C GLN A 94 25.75 -8.09 15.84
N ASP A 95 24.97 -9.06 16.30
CA ASP A 95 23.53 -8.93 16.45
C ASP A 95 23.09 -9.12 17.89
N LEU A 96 21.98 -8.48 18.24
CA LEU A 96 21.33 -8.61 19.53
C LEU A 96 19.84 -8.83 19.33
N VAL A 97 19.30 -9.87 19.95
CA VAL A 97 17.88 -10.21 19.93
C VAL A 97 17.14 -9.43 21.01
N SER A 98 16.07 -8.74 20.61
CA SER A 98 15.24 -7.99 21.55
C SER A 98 14.38 -8.93 22.40
N ALA A 99 13.60 -9.78 21.72
CA ALA A 99 12.66 -10.70 22.33
C ALA A 99 12.45 -11.92 21.43
N TRP A 100 11.82 -12.96 21.98
CA TRP A 100 11.30 -14.09 21.21
C TRP A 100 9.77 -14.04 21.19
N SER A 101 9.13 -14.75 20.25
CA SER A 101 7.67 -14.84 20.17
C SER A 101 6.98 -15.30 21.45
N ASP A 102 7.71 -15.98 22.33
CA ASP A 102 7.23 -16.53 23.61
C ASP A 102 7.85 -15.91 24.85
N THR A 103 8.71 -14.90 24.70
CA THR A 103 9.30 -14.18 25.84
C THR A 103 9.22 -12.68 25.63
N PRO A 104 8.68 -11.92 26.59
CA PRO A 104 8.55 -10.47 26.43
C PRO A 104 9.92 -9.80 26.48
N PHE A 105 10.02 -8.64 25.83
CA PHE A 105 11.17 -7.76 25.99
C PHE A 105 11.33 -7.32 27.44
N GLN A 106 12.58 -7.32 27.93
CA GLN A 106 12.94 -6.84 29.26
C GLN A 106 14.06 -5.82 29.16
N GLY A 107 13.83 -4.62 29.68
CA GLY A 107 14.85 -3.60 29.81
C GLY A 107 14.41 -2.24 29.28
N LEU A 108 15.39 -1.34 29.21
CA LEU A 108 15.24 -0.04 28.58
C LEU A 108 15.49 -0.18 27.09
N SER A 109 14.93 0.73 26.30
CA SER A 109 15.21 0.86 24.88
C SER A 109 15.82 2.23 24.57
N GLY A 110 16.41 2.36 23.40
CA GLY A 110 16.84 3.62 22.80
C GLY A 110 16.32 3.72 21.37
N ARG A 111 16.93 4.61 20.60
CA ARG A 111 16.53 4.87 19.21
C ARG A 111 17.71 5.27 18.34
N ILE A 112 17.55 5.12 17.04
CA ILE A 112 18.43 5.70 16.03
C ILE A 112 17.61 6.74 15.27
N ILE A 113 18.12 7.96 15.18
CA ILE A 113 17.49 9.05 14.43
C ILE A 113 18.52 9.56 13.45
N GLY A 114 18.13 9.74 12.20
CA GLY A 114 19.09 10.12 11.19
C GLY A 114 18.50 10.83 10.00
N GLN A 115 19.39 11.18 9.08
CA GLN A 115 19.07 11.75 7.79
C GLN A 115 19.98 11.13 6.73
N VAL A 116 19.39 10.78 5.59
CA VAL A 116 20.10 10.24 4.42
C VAL A 116 20.06 11.26 3.28
N THR A 117 21.22 11.50 2.69
CA THR A 117 21.40 12.47 1.58
C THR A 117 22.23 11.86 0.46
N ASP A 118 22.06 12.38 -0.75
CA ASP A 118 22.92 12.07 -1.88
C ASP A 118 24.33 12.64 -1.64
N ALA A 119 25.36 11.82 -1.85
CA ALA A 119 26.75 12.19 -1.58
C ALA A 119 27.30 13.26 -2.54
N GLN A 120 26.76 13.39 -3.75
CA GLN A 120 27.23 14.33 -4.77
C GLN A 120 26.60 15.72 -4.61
N ASN A 121 25.28 15.78 -4.40
CA ASN A 121 24.54 17.04 -4.40
C ASN A 121 23.92 17.43 -3.04
N GLY A 122 24.00 16.56 -2.04
CA GLY A 122 23.48 16.81 -0.68
C GLY A 122 21.96 16.82 -0.58
N SER A 123 21.23 16.47 -1.64
CA SER A 123 19.77 16.41 -1.61
C SER A 123 19.28 15.27 -0.71
N PRO A 124 18.14 15.44 -0.01
CA PRO A 124 17.58 14.40 0.82
C PRO A 124 17.01 13.23 0.01
N LEU A 125 17.22 12.00 0.50
CA LEU A 125 16.78 10.77 -0.16
C LEU A 125 15.59 10.13 0.55
N ALA A 126 14.44 10.10 -0.12
CA ALA A 126 13.22 9.46 0.37
C ALA A 126 13.16 7.99 -0.02
N ASN A 127 12.31 7.23 0.68
CA ASN A 127 11.95 5.85 0.35
C ASN A 127 13.13 4.86 0.36
N LEU A 128 14.10 5.08 1.23
CA LEU A 128 15.17 4.13 1.51
C LEU A 128 14.80 3.28 2.72
N LEU A 129 14.95 1.96 2.59
CA LEU A 129 14.76 1.01 3.68
C LEU A 129 15.93 1.12 4.64
N VAL A 130 15.64 1.50 5.88
CA VAL A 130 16.61 1.55 6.96
C VAL A 130 16.32 0.40 7.91
N THR A 131 17.32 -0.45 8.15
CA THR A 131 17.19 -1.60 9.06
C THR A 131 18.28 -1.57 10.14
N ALA A 132 17.92 -1.89 11.38
CA ALA A 132 18.88 -2.17 12.45
C ALA A 132 18.22 -3.00 13.56
N GLY A 133 18.90 -4.03 14.06
CA GLY A 133 18.38 -4.80 15.21
C GLY A 133 17.06 -5.55 14.92
N GLY A 134 16.74 -5.81 13.65
CA GLY A 134 15.45 -6.36 13.22
C GLY A 134 14.31 -5.32 13.07
N TYR A 135 14.56 -4.06 13.43
CA TYR A 135 13.64 -2.94 13.18
C TYR A 135 13.83 -2.41 11.77
N GLN A 136 12.74 -1.90 11.18
CA GLN A 136 12.71 -1.36 9.83
C GLN A 136 11.89 -0.07 9.79
N THR A 137 12.31 0.88 8.96
CA THR A 137 11.55 2.10 8.63
C THR A 137 11.94 2.56 7.21
N LEU A 138 11.23 3.54 6.67
CA LEU A 138 11.58 4.19 5.40
C LEU A 138 11.94 5.66 5.63
N THR A 139 12.90 6.17 4.86
CA THR A 139 13.22 7.60 4.91
C THR A 139 12.09 8.47 4.36
N ALA A 140 11.79 9.56 5.06
CA ALA A 140 10.82 10.57 4.64
C ALA A 140 11.37 11.46 3.48
N SER A 141 10.57 12.40 2.97
CA SER A 141 10.91 13.26 1.83
C SER A 141 12.18 14.11 2.02
N ASN A 142 12.45 14.46 3.28
CA ASN A 142 13.62 15.21 3.72
C ASN A 142 14.78 14.30 4.13
N GLY A 143 14.71 13.00 3.83
CA GLY A 143 15.73 12.00 4.12
C GLY A 143 15.77 11.54 5.57
N SER A 144 14.92 12.08 6.44
CA SER A 144 14.92 11.70 7.85
C SER A 144 14.33 10.32 8.10
N PHE A 145 14.79 9.63 9.14
CA PHE A 145 14.25 8.36 9.59
C PHE A 145 14.35 8.22 11.11
N LEU A 146 13.51 7.33 11.67
CA LEU A 146 13.50 6.99 13.09
C LEU A 146 13.34 5.48 13.24
N LEU A 147 14.34 4.81 13.83
CA LEU A 147 14.17 3.47 14.38
C LEU A 147 14.03 3.60 15.89
N GLU A 148 12.86 3.25 16.41
CA GLU A 148 12.47 3.50 17.78
C GLU A 148 12.30 2.18 18.56
N GLY A 149 12.79 2.13 19.79
CA GLY A 149 12.63 0.97 20.66
C GLY A 149 13.78 -0.04 20.65
N LEU A 150 14.92 0.26 20.01
CA LEU A 150 16.04 -0.69 19.96
C LEU A 150 16.62 -0.98 21.36
N PRO A 151 16.95 -2.23 21.68
CA PRO A 151 17.69 -2.55 22.91
C PRO A 151 19.09 -1.91 22.92
N PRO A 152 19.63 -1.52 24.10
CA PRO A 152 20.99 -1.01 24.21
C PRO A 152 22.03 -2.00 23.71
N GLY A 153 22.95 -1.55 22.85
CA GLY A 153 23.90 -2.41 22.18
C GLY A 153 24.43 -1.81 20.88
N THR A 154 25.28 -2.54 20.19
CA THR A 154 25.68 -2.18 18.82
C THR A 154 24.81 -2.95 17.85
N HIS A 155 24.21 -2.26 16.89
CA HIS A 155 23.35 -2.83 15.86
C HIS A 155 23.96 -2.57 14.48
N ASN A 156 23.87 -3.55 13.57
CA ASN A 156 24.20 -3.32 12.17
C ASN A 156 23.11 -2.44 11.53
N LEU A 157 23.42 -1.17 11.28
CA LEU A 157 22.55 -0.22 10.59
C LEU A 157 22.83 -0.32 9.08
N VAL A 158 21.80 -0.70 8.33
CA VAL A 158 21.84 -0.81 6.85
C VAL A 158 20.83 0.16 6.25
N VAL A 159 21.23 0.90 5.22
CA VAL A 159 20.33 1.71 4.38
C VAL A 159 20.38 1.17 2.96
N TYR A 160 19.21 0.82 2.43
CA TYR A 160 19.03 0.10 1.17
C TYR A 160 17.98 0.78 0.29
N ALA A 161 18.32 1.03 -0.98
CA ALA A 161 17.36 1.53 -1.97
C ALA A 161 16.52 0.37 -2.51
N LEU A 162 15.19 0.44 -2.38
CA LEU A 162 14.26 -0.63 -2.78
C LEU A 162 14.35 -1.02 -4.27
N ASP A 163 14.72 -0.06 -5.11
CA ASP A 163 14.93 -0.21 -6.55
C ASP A 163 16.41 -0.42 -6.95
N GLY A 164 17.31 -0.41 -5.96
CA GLY A 164 18.76 -0.48 -6.11
C GLY A 164 19.45 0.82 -6.55
N SER A 165 18.73 1.94 -6.67
CA SER A 165 19.24 3.19 -7.26
C SER A 165 20.41 3.85 -6.51
N TYR A 166 20.70 3.42 -5.29
CA TYR A 166 21.85 3.85 -4.50
C TYR A 166 22.61 2.65 -3.95
N GLN A 167 23.94 2.80 -3.84
CA GLN A 167 24.80 1.81 -3.21
C GLN A 167 24.44 1.64 -1.73
N THR A 168 24.27 0.40 -1.28
CA THR A 168 23.91 0.05 0.09
C THR A 168 24.93 0.62 1.09
N PHE A 169 24.43 1.35 2.09
CA PHE A 169 25.23 1.81 3.22
C PHE A 169 25.12 0.82 4.38
N GLN A 170 26.22 0.60 5.10
CA GLN A 170 26.26 -0.26 6.30
C GLN A 170 27.23 0.27 7.34
N GLN A 171 26.82 0.34 8.61
CA GLN A 171 27.66 0.72 9.75
C GLN A 171 27.15 0.16 11.07
N GLY A 172 28.03 -0.10 12.04
CA GLY A 172 27.63 -0.37 13.42
C GLY A 172 27.15 0.90 14.15
N ALA A 173 25.93 0.88 14.69
CA ALA A 173 25.33 1.97 15.47
C ALA A 173 25.18 1.56 16.94
N ARG A 174 25.79 2.33 17.86
CA ARG A 174 25.75 2.04 19.30
C ARG A 174 24.61 2.77 19.99
N VAL A 175 23.57 2.03 20.35
CA VAL A 175 22.38 2.52 21.07
C VAL A 175 22.59 2.45 22.58
N ALA A 176 22.28 3.56 23.26
CA ALA A 176 22.28 3.67 24.71
C ALA A 176 20.84 3.71 25.26
N PRO A 177 20.60 3.27 26.52
CA PRO A 177 19.26 3.27 27.10
C PRO A 177 18.68 4.70 27.20
N ASN A 178 17.40 4.85 26.86
CA ASN A 178 16.65 6.11 26.86
C ASN A 178 17.33 7.25 26.09
N SER A 179 18.09 6.91 25.04
CA SER A 179 18.88 7.87 24.27
C SER A 179 18.69 7.71 22.77
N GLY A 180 18.89 8.80 22.03
CA GLY A 180 18.90 8.81 20.57
C GLY A 180 20.32 8.80 20.03
N THR A 181 20.60 7.85 19.14
CA THR A 181 21.87 7.75 18.41
C THR A 181 21.72 8.47 17.08
N PRO A 182 22.44 9.58 16.84
CA PRO A 182 22.36 10.29 15.57
C PRO A 182 23.07 9.51 14.45
N ALA A 183 22.49 9.47 13.26
CA ALA A 183 23.10 8.87 12.06
C ALA A 183 22.92 9.79 10.84
N ILE A 184 23.97 10.48 10.44
CA ILE A 184 23.99 11.29 9.21
C ILE A 184 24.70 10.49 8.12
N ILE A 185 23.96 10.17 7.07
CA ILE A 185 24.37 9.20 6.06
C ILE A 185 24.39 9.87 4.70
N GLN A 186 25.45 9.61 3.94
CA GLN A 186 25.57 9.99 2.55
C GLN A 186 25.64 8.72 1.70
N MET A 187 24.83 8.66 0.65
CA MET A 187 24.79 7.51 -0.27
C MET A 187 25.12 7.95 -1.68
N THR A 188 25.81 7.07 -2.41
CA THR A 188 26.21 7.31 -3.80
C THR A 188 25.19 6.68 -4.73
N ALA A 189 24.65 7.47 -5.66
CA ALA A 189 23.76 6.96 -6.71
C ALA A 189 24.47 5.90 -7.57
N ALA A 190 23.77 4.82 -7.89
CA ALA A 190 24.25 3.77 -8.77
C ALA A 190 23.85 4.07 -10.22
N PRO A 191 24.79 4.03 -11.18
CA PRO A 191 24.46 4.29 -12.58
C PRO A 191 23.59 3.16 -13.14
N LEU A 192 22.59 3.52 -13.94
CA LEU A 192 21.75 2.55 -14.63
C LEU A 192 22.48 1.96 -15.84
N VAL A 193 22.42 0.64 -15.99
CA VAL A 193 22.96 -0.09 -17.14
C VAL A 193 21.88 -0.98 -17.75
N ASN A 194 21.95 -1.18 -19.07
CA ASN A 194 21.01 -2.06 -19.77
C ASN A 194 21.39 -3.52 -19.56
N VAL A 195 20.47 -4.31 -19.00
CA VAL A 195 20.61 -5.76 -18.84
C VAL A 195 19.52 -6.44 -19.66
N ILE A 196 19.95 -7.31 -20.56
CA ILE A 196 19.06 -8.06 -21.45
C ILE A 196 19.01 -9.51 -20.97
N PHE A 197 17.88 -9.90 -20.39
CA PHE A 197 17.58 -11.29 -20.08
C PHE A 197 17.07 -11.98 -21.33
N THR A 198 17.65 -13.11 -21.68
CA THR A 198 17.17 -14.00 -22.73
C THR A 198 17.07 -15.41 -22.17
N VAL A 199 15.89 -16.01 -22.25
CA VAL A 199 15.61 -17.30 -21.62
C VAL A 199 15.05 -18.31 -22.61
N SER A 200 15.59 -19.53 -22.56
CA SER A 200 15.02 -20.71 -23.21
C SER A 200 14.06 -21.41 -22.25
N VAL A 201 12.86 -21.72 -22.73
CA VAL A 201 11.78 -22.34 -21.92
C VAL A 201 11.65 -23.84 -22.23
N PRO A 202 11.12 -24.64 -21.28
CA PRO A 202 10.83 -26.06 -21.53
C PRO A 202 9.91 -26.26 -22.75
N PRO A 203 10.06 -27.33 -23.53
CA PRO A 203 9.25 -27.58 -24.73
C PRO A 203 7.73 -27.70 -24.47
N ASP A 204 7.32 -28.00 -23.23
CA ASP A 204 5.92 -28.09 -22.81
C ASP A 204 5.35 -26.76 -22.28
N THR A 205 6.11 -25.67 -22.37
CA THR A 205 5.62 -24.32 -22.09
C THR A 205 4.58 -23.92 -23.13
N LEU A 206 3.39 -23.55 -22.68
CA LEU A 206 2.33 -23.08 -23.56
C LEU A 206 2.77 -21.84 -24.35
N SER A 207 2.49 -21.80 -25.65
CA SER A 207 2.72 -20.60 -26.45
C SER A 207 1.73 -19.49 -26.05
N ALA A 208 2.20 -18.24 -26.05
CA ALA A 208 1.41 -17.03 -25.78
C ALA A 208 0.98 -16.79 -24.32
N VAL A 209 1.50 -17.55 -23.35
CA VAL A 209 1.34 -17.21 -21.92
C VAL A 209 2.37 -16.16 -21.49
N PRO A 210 2.00 -15.20 -20.62
CA PRO A 210 2.95 -14.22 -20.10
C PRO A 210 3.97 -14.89 -19.18
N ILE A 211 5.24 -14.88 -19.59
CA ILE A 211 6.37 -15.21 -18.72
C ILE A 211 6.82 -13.92 -18.04
N ARG A 212 6.98 -13.97 -16.73
CA ARG A 212 7.36 -12.83 -15.89
C ARG A 212 8.74 -13.03 -15.29
N LEU A 213 9.38 -11.93 -14.91
CA LEU A 213 10.60 -11.93 -14.09
C LEU A 213 10.24 -11.42 -12.68
N ALA A 214 10.19 -12.33 -11.71
CA ALA A 214 10.05 -11.99 -10.29
C ALA A 214 11.42 -11.70 -9.69
N GLY A 215 11.55 -10.72 -8.79
CA GLY A 215 12.83 -10.44 -8.16
C GLY A 215 12.77 -9.69 -6.84
N ASN A 216 13.94 -9.38 -6.28
CA ASN A 216 14.11 -8.73 -4.97
C ASN A 216 14.17 -7.19 -5.02
N LEU A 217 13.90 -6.60 -6.18
CA LEU A 217 13.81 -5.14 -6.37
C LEU A 217 12.37 -4.73 -6.64
N TYR A 218 12.05 -3.49 -6.30
CA TYR A 218 10.70 -2.91 -6.43
C TYR A 218 10.12 -3.04 -7.85
N GLN A 219 10.93 -2.73 -8.87
CA GLN A 219 10.57 -2.82 -10.28
C GLN A 219 10.45 -4.26 -10.81
N LEU A 220 10.81 -5.26 -10.01
CA LEU A 220 10.69 -6.69 -10.32
C LEU A 220 9.49 -7.34 -9.61
N GLY A 221 8.53 -6.52 -9.19
CA GLY A 221 7.28 -6.95 -8.55
C GLY A 221 7.34 -7.10 -7.05
N ASN A 222 8.48 -6.82 -6.39
CA ASN A 222 8.62 -6.89 -4.93
C ASN A 222 7.93 -5.71 -4.24
N THR A 223 7.11 -5.99 -3.25
CA THR A 223 6.38 -4.97 -2.47
C THR A 223 7.05 -4.65 -1.14
N PHE A 224 8.10 -5.41 -0.78
CA PHE A 224 8.78 -5.38 0.51
C PHE A 224 7.84 -5.57 1.71
N ALA A 225 6.68 -6.17 1.46
CA ALA A 225 5.63 -6.38 2.43
C ALA A 225 5.31 -7.85 2.61
N ASP A 226 4.78 -8.20 3.78
CA ASP A 226 4.21 -9.53 4.03
C ASP A 226 2.76 -9.53 3.53
N LEU A 227 2.56 -9.81 2.23
CA LEU A 227 1.24 -9.91 1.63
C LEU A 227 0.54 -11.22 2.01
N SER A 228 -0.68 -11.42 1.52
CA SER A 228 -1.49 -12.59 1.83
C SER A 228 -0.74 -13.88 1.47
N GLY A 229 -0.76 -14.87 2.38
CA GLY A 229 -0.03 -16.12 2.21
C GLY A 229 1.48 -16.03 2.41
N GLY A 230 2.02 -14.89 2.87
CA GLY A 230 3.46 -14.71 3.11
C GLY A 230 4.28 -14.47 1.84
N ILE A 231 3.60 -14.06 0.76
CA ILE A 231 4.20 -13.70 -0.52
C ILE A 231 4.66 -12.23 -0.46
N ASN A 232 5.76 -11.89 -1.12
CA ASN A 232 6.27 -10.51 -1.20
C ASN A 232 6.22 -9.92 -2.61
N THR A 233 5.82 -10.71 -3.61
CA THR A 233 5.81 -10.30 -5.01
C THR A 233 4.41 -10.39 -5.60
N LEU A 234 4.05 -9.46 -6.48
CA LEU A 234 2.76 -9.49 -7.17
C LEU A 234 2.91 -9.71 -8.67
N ALA A 235 2.21 -10.72 -9.20
CA ALA A 235 2.23 -11.06 -10.62
C ALA A 235 1.84 -9.89 -11.54
N SER A 236 0.92 -9.02 -11.09
CA SER A 236 0.47 -7.84 -11.83
C SER A 236 1.46 -6.66 -11.81
N ARG A 237 2.49 -6.70 -10.95
CA ARG A 237 3.58 -5.70 -10.87
C ARG A 237 4.89 -6.16 -11.52
N MET A 238 4.99 -7.43 -11.94
CA MET A 238 6.21 -7.95 -12.55
C MET A 238 6.32 -7.55 -14.03
N PRO A 239 7.54 -7.31 -14.52
CA PRO A 239 7.77 -7.14 -15.95
C PRO A 239 7.52 -8.45 -16.70
N VAL A 240 6.87 -8.34 -17.87
CA VAL A 240 6.54 -9.46 -18.75
C VAL A 240 7.55 -9.54 -19.89
N LEU A 241 8.06 -10.75 -20.16
CA LEU A 241 9.00 -11.00 -21.24
C LEU A 241 8.29 -11.02 -22.60
N THR A 242 9.01 -10.60 -23.64
CA THR A 242 8.53 -10.64 -25.03
C THR A 242 9.02 -11.92 -25.73
N PRO A 243 8.16 -12.69 -26.41
CA PRO A 243 8.57 -13.86 -27.18
C PRO A 243 9.42 -13.48 -28.40
N LEU A 244 10.42 -14.29 -28.70
CA LEU A 244 11.30 -14.18 -29.86
C LEU A 244 10.94 -15.23 -30.94
N PRO A 245 11.25 -14.98 -32.22
CA PRO A 245 10.95 -15.92 -33.32
C PRO A 245 11.62 -17.30 -33.20
N ASP A 246 12.69 -17.42 -32.42
CA ASP A 246 13.43 -18.66 -32.19
C ASP A 246 12.90 -19.49 -31.00
N GLY A 247 11.78 -19.08 -30.40
CA GLY A 247 11.15 -19.76 -29.27
C GLY A 247 11.69 -19.34 -27.90
N ARG A 248 12.70 -18.48 -27.84
CA ARG A 248 13.17 -17.86 -26.58
C ARG A 248 12.30 -16.67 -26.20
N TYR A 249 12.51 -16.16 -25.00
CA TYR A 249 11.88 -14.94 -24.50
C TYR A 249 12.94 -13.93 -24.08
N SER A 250 12.64 -12.64 -24.21
CA SER A 250 13.57 -11.56 -23.89
C SER A 250 12.92 -10.45 -23.08
N LEU A 251 13.70 -9.86 -22.17
CA LEU A 251 13.34 -8.66 -21.43
C LEU A 251 14.59 -7.79 -21.24
N ALA A 252 14.49 -6.52 -21.62
CA ALA A 252 15.54 -5.53 -21.40
C ALA A 252 15.13 -4.60 -20.26
N LEU A 253 15.99 -4.46 -19.26
CA LEU A 253 15.77 -3.60 -18.09
C LEU A 253 16.96 -2.67 -17.90
N ASN A 254 16.69 -1.44 -17.45
CA ASN A 254 17.72 -0.58 -16.89
C ASN A 254 17.85 -0.90 -15.41
N LEU A 255 18.97 -1.52 -15.03
CA LEU A 255 19.24 -1.96 -13.66
C LEU A 255 20.43 -1.20 -13.08
N PRO A 256 20.46 -0.90 -11.78
CA PRO A 256 21.56 -0.16 -11.16
C PRO A 256 22.83 -1.02 -11.06
N ALA A 257 23.97 -0.50 -11.50
CA ALA A 257 25.25 -1.18 -11.40
C ALA A 257 25.62 -1.47 -9.93
N GLY A 258 26.11 -2.69 -9.68
CA GLY A 258 26.44 -3.18 -8.34
C GLY A 258 25.24 -3.69 -7.53
N ALA A 259 24.01 -3.56 -8.02
CA ALA A 259 22.85 -4.13 -7.34
C ALA A 259 22.92 -5.67 -7.29
N ASP A 260 22.57 -6.24 -6.15
CA ASP A 260 22.41 -7.69 -5.96
C ASP A 260 20.97 -8.09 -6.26
N ILE A 261 20.78 -8.68 -7.44
CA ILE A 261 19.48 -9.12 -7.91
C ILE A 261 19.34 -10.61 -7.67
N GLN A 262 18.37 -10.96 -6.83
CA GLN A 262 17.83 -12.31 -6.76
C GLN A 262 16.57 -12.34 -7.62
N TYR A 263 16.46 -13.31 -8.53
CA TYR A 263 15.36 -13.35 -9.49
C TYR A 263 14.99 -14.76 -9.92
N LYS A 264 13.79 -14.88 -10.51
CA LYS A 264 13.24 -16.10 -11.10
C LYS A 264 12.35 -15.80 -12.29
N TYR A 265 12.27 -16.73 -13.23
CA TYR A 265 11.20 -16.76 -14.23
C TYR A 265 9.96 -17.45 -13.67
N THR A 266 8.77 -16.97 -14.05
CA THR A 266 7.51 -17.54 -13.57
C THR A 266 6.36 -17.36 -14.56
N LEU A 267 5.40 -18.29 -14.55
CA LEU A 267 4.10 -18.15 -15.21
C LEU A 267 3.02 -17.56 -14.29
N GLY A 268 3.30 -17.51 -12.98
CA GLY A 268 2.44 -16.97 -11.94
C GLY A 268 3.17 -15.86 -11.17
N ASP A 269 3.59 -16.17 -9.94
CA ASP A 269 4.35 -15.29 -9.06
C ASP A 269 5.68 -15.94 -8.60
N GLY A 270 6.34 -15.40 -7.57
CA GLY A 270 7.59 -15.95 -7.07
C GLY A 270 7.50 -17.35 -6.43
N PHE A 271 6.30 -17.80 -6.08
CA PHE A 271 5.99 -19.11 -5.51
C PHE A 271 5.21 -20.01 -6.48
N TRP A 272 4.06 -19.55 -6.96
CA TRP A 272 3.18 -20.29 -7.86
C TRP A 272 3.71 -20.28 -9.29
N ASN A 273 3.87 -21.47 -9.89
CA ASN A 273 4.46 -21.65 -11.22
C ASN A 273 5.84 -20.99 -11.39
N ALA A 274 6.58 -20.83 -10.29
CA ALA A 274 7.98 -20.41 -10.35
C ALA A 274 8.83 -21.49 -11.01
N GLU A 275 9.98 -21.12 -11.58
CA GLU A 275 10.93 -22.09 -12.11
C GLU A 275 11.53 -22.98 -11.00
N HIS A 276 11.71 -24.26 -11.33
CA HIS A 276 12.35 -25.26 -10.48
C HIS A 276 13.54 -25.92 -11.19
N THR A 277 14.44 -26.51 -10.40
CA THR A 277 15.42 -27.47 -10.89
C THR A 277 14.73 -28.79 -11.24
N PHE A 278 15.41 -29.68 -11.98
CA PHE A 278 14.93 -31.04 -12.20
C PHE A 278 14.77 -31.88 -10.91
N SER A 279 15.36 -31.46 -9.78
CA SER A 279 15.15 -32.09 -8.48
C SER A 279 13.87 -31.63 -7.76
N GLY A 280 13.15 -30.65 -8.32
CA GLY A 280 11.95 -30.07 -7.70
C GLY A 280 12.23 -28.86 -6.81
N ASP A 281 13.50 -28.51 -6.58
CA ASP A 281 13.86 -27.36 -5.76
C ASP A 281 13.55 -26.05 -6.49
N PHE A 282 13.09 -25.06 -5.73
CA PHE A 282 12.93 -23.70 -6.22
C PHE A 282 14.26 -23.15 -6.79
N ARG A 283 14.24 -22.69 -8.05
CA ARG A 283 15.45 -22.17 -8.71
C ARG A 283 15.59 -20.67 -8.49
N LEU A 284 16.27 -20.24 -7.43
CA LEU A 284 16.59 -18.81 -7.22
C LEU A 284 17.91 -18.45 -7.93
N ARG A 285 17.85 -17.51 -8.87
CA ARG A 285 19.03 -17.02 -9.59
C ARG A 285 19.58 -15.77 -8.91
N ARG A 286 20.87 -15.50 -9.12
CA ARG A 286 21.54 -14.33 -8.57
C ARG A 286 22.42 -13.64 -9.60
N LEU A 287 22.36 -12.31 -9.63
CA LEU A 287 23.16 -11.46 -10.50
C LEU A 287 23.63 -10.24 -9.71
N ILE A 288 24.95 -10.03 -9.64
CA ILE A 288 25.50 -8.72 -9.31
C ILE A 288 25.61 -7.94 -10.62
N VAL A 289 24.86 -6.85 -10.74
CA VAL A 289 24.79 -6.06 -11.98
C VAL A 289 26.17 -5.46 -12.29
N SER A 290 26.69 -5.71 -13.50
CA SER A 290 27.99 -5.17 -13.92
C SER A 290 27.91 -3.67 -14.24
N GLU A 291 29.05 -3.00 -14.38
CA GLU A 291 29.11 -1.58 -14.79
C GLU A 291 28.85 -1.36 -16.29
N SER A 292 28.57 -2.42 -17.05
CA SER A 292 28.41 -2.37 -18.50
C SER A 292 27.18 -3.14 -18.97
N THR A 293 26.70 -2.82 -20.18
CA THR A 293 25.59 -3.55 -20.79
C THR A 293 25.87 -5.05 -20.82
N THR A 294 24.96 -5.84 -20.26
CA THR A 294 25.16 -7.28 -20.06
C THR A 294 23.99 -8.07 -20.67
N ILE A 295 24.31 -9.18 -21.33
CA ILE A 295 23.30 -10.15 -21.80
C ILE A 295 23.37 -11.36 -20.88
N ILE A 296 22.23 -11.69 -20.26
CA ILE A 296 22.06 -12.87 -19.42
C ILE A 296 21.33 -13.93 -20.26
N GLN A 297 21.94 -15.10 -20.40
CA GLN A 297 21.37 -16.22 -21.13
C GLN A 297 21.02 -17.33 -20.15
N ASP A 298 19.73 -17.53 -19.94
CA ASP A 298 19.19 -18.52 -19.01
C ASP A 298 18.47 -19.66 -19.74
N ILE A 299 18.39 -20.80 -19.07
CA ILE A 299 17.58 -21.94 -19.46
C ILE A 299 16.74 -22.30 -18.24
N ILE A 300 15.43 -22.38 -18.40
CA ILE A 300 14.52 -22.90 -17.38
C ILE A 300 14.49 -24.42 -17.51
N ASP A 301 14.79 -25.13 -16.43
CA ASP A 301 14.82 -26.60 -16.42
C ASP A 301 13.38 -27.15 -16.50
N THR A 302 12.48 -26.68 -15.65
CA THR A 302 11.08 -27.12 -15.59
C THR A 302 10.19 -26.12 -14.85
N TRP A 303 8.88 -26.14 -15.15
CA TRP A 303 7.83 -25.47 -14.37
C TRP A 303 7.20 -26.37 -13.31
N LYS A 304 7.53 -27.67 -13.31
CA LYS A 304 6.89 -28.70 -12.50
C LYS A 304 7.78 -29.09 -11.33
N THR A 305 7.15 -29.55 -10.25
CA THR A 305 7.83 -30.24 -9.15
C THR A 305 7.76 -31.76 -9.33
N GLU A 306 8.78 -32.45 -8.82
CA GLU A 306 8.82 -33.93 -8.74
C GLU A 306 9.08 -34.34 -7.28
N PRO A 307 8.47 -35.44 -6.78
CA PRO A 307 7.58 -36.36 -7.47
C PRO A 307 6.16 -35.80 -7.65
N GLY A 308 5.64 -35.84 -8.87
CA GLY A 308 4.25 -35.42 -9.12
C GLY A 308 3.98 -34.66 -10.41
N GLY A 309 4.90 -34.68 -11.39
CA GLY A 309 4.98 -33.84 -12.62
C GLY A 309 3.76 -33.78 -13.57
N GLY A 310 2.59 -33.48 -13.03
CA GLY A 310 1.36 -33.16 -13.72
C GLY A 310 1.09 -31.66 -13.76
N SER A 311 -0.15 -31.29 -14.06
CA SER A 311 -0.62 -29.92 -14.06
C SER A 311 -2.13 -29.90 -13.81
N VAL A 312 -2.65 -28.82 -13.23
CA VAL A 312 -4.08 -28.57 -13.15
C VAL A 312 -4.45 -27.47 -14.14
N PHE A 313 -5.24 -27.79 -15.16
CA PHE A 313 -5.82 -26.83 -16.08
C PHE A 313 -7.16 -26.34 -15.55
N PHE A 314 -7.28 -25.05 -15.28
CA PHE A 314 -8.53 -24.37 -14.94
C PHE A 314 -9.07 -23.72 -16.22
N ASP A 315 -10.21 -24.21 -16.69
CA ASP A 315 -11.00 -23.62 -17.77
C ASP A 315 -12.23 -22.96 -17.15
N LEU A 316 -12.36 -21.65 -17.33
CA LEU A 316 -13.38 -20.85 -16.69
C LEU A 316 -14.24 -20.13 -17.72
N THR A 317 -15.56 -20.27 -17.58
CA THR A 317 -16.53 -19.39 -18.22
C THR A 317 -17.03 -18.33 -17.23
N ALA A 318 -16.81 -17.05 -17.56
CA ALA A 318 -17.31 -15.90 -16.82
C ALA A 318 -18.71 -15.50 -17.33
N PRO A 319 -19.53 -14.79 -16.53
CA PRO A 319 -20.86 -14.40 -16.99
C PRO A 319 -20.75 -13.31 -18.07
N ALA A 320 -21.68 -13.30 -19.02
CA ALA A 320 -21.66 -12.39 -20.18
C ALA A 320 -21.71 -10.89 -19.83
N ASN A 321 -22.09 -10.55 -18.59
CA ASN A 321 -22.10 -9.18 -18.08
C ASN A 321 -20.80 -8.79 -17.33
N THR A 322 -19.74 -9.60 -17.41
CA THR A 322 -18.41 -9.22 -16.92
C THR A 322 -17.92 -8.01 -17.73
N PRO A 323 -17.50 -6.90 -17.09
CA PRO A 323 -17.05 -5.73 -17.84
C PRO A 323 -15.85 -6.04 -18.73
N ASP A 324 -15.85 -5.57 -19.98
CA ASP A 324 -14.76 -5.78 -20.95
C ASP A 324 -13.40 -5.21 -20.50
N ILE A 325 -13.43 -4.22 -19.60
CA ILE A 325 -12.24 -3.58 -19.03
C ILE A 325 -11.65 -4.35 -17.83
N ASP A 326 -12.38 -5.35 -17.35
CA ASP A 326 -11.96 -6.20 -16.24
C ASP A 326 -11.23 -7.44 -16.77
N PHE A 327 -10.34 -7.98 -15.94
CA PHE A 327 -9.80 -9.31 -16.12
C PHE A 327 -10.18 -10.20 -14.95
N VAL A 328 -10.11 -11.51 -15.16
CA VAL A 328 -10.37 -12.49 -14.09
C VAL A 328 -9.05 -13.00 -13.52
N SER A 329 -9.00 -13.12 -12.20
CA SER A 329 -7.88 -13.67 -11.45
C SER A 329 -8.31 -14.94 -10.72
N ILE A 330 -7.38 -15.86 -10.56
CA ILE A 330 -7.51 -17.02 -9.68
C ILE A 330 -6.68 -16.77 -8.42
N GLN A 331 -7.23 -17.12 -7.26
CA GLN A 331 -6.53 -17.04 -5.98
C GLN A 331 -6.51 -18.41 -5.32
N PHE A 332 -5.38 -18.79 -4.73
CA PHE A 332 -5.18 -20.08 -4.10
C PHE A 332 -5.15 -19.98 -2.57
N ASN A 333 -5.61 -21.03 -1.89
CA ASN A 333 -5.67 -21.15 -0.43
C ASN A 333 -5.08 -22.49 0.04
N PRO A 334 -3.75 -22.68 -0.01
CA PRO A 334 -3.11 -23.88 0.48
C PRO A 334 -3.03 -23.93 2.02
N TYR A 335 -2.89 -22.77 2.68
CA TYR A 335 -2.72 -22.62 4.14
C TYR A 335 -3.21 -21.24 4.63
N GLY A 336 -4.04 -20.58 3.82
CA GLY A 336 -4.37 -19.16 3.86
C GLY A 336 -4.43 -18.63 2.43
N TRP A 337 -5.28 -17.62 2.18
CA TRP A 337 -5.35 -16.98 0.86
C TRP A 337 -3.99 -16.37 0.49
N THR A 338 -3.47 -16.75 -0.67
CA THR A 338 -2.29 -16.14 -1.31
C THR A 338 -2.70 -14.94 -2.16
N GLU A 339 -1.76 -14.18 -2.73
CA GLU A 339 -2.12 -13.11 -3.67
C GLU A 339 -2.76 -13.66 -4.97
N PRO A 340 -3.76 -12.98 -5.55
CA PRO A 340 -4.38 -13.42 -6.80
C PRO A 340 -3.42 -13.36 -8.00
N ILE A 341 -3.63 -14.27 -8.96
CA ILE A 341 -2.86 -14.35 -10.21
C ILE A 341 -3.81 -14.11 -11.38
N PRO A 342 -3.49 -13.16 -12.29
CA PRO A 342 -4.29 -12.93 -13.48
C PRO A 342 -4.36 -14.17 -14.38
N MET A 343 -5.58 -14.58 -14.75
CA MET A 343 -5.82 -15.66 -15.70
C MET A 343 -5.58 -15.17 -17.15
N TRP A 344 -5.47 -16.11 -18.08
CA TRP A 344 -5.26 -15.83 -19.50
C TRP A 344 -6.61 -15.74 -20.22
N HIS A 345 -6.86 -14.62 -20.90
CA HIS A 345 -8.08 -14.40 -21.67
C HIS A 345 -8.03 -15.18 -23.00
N LEU A 346 -8.96 -16.11 -23.23
CA LEU A 346 -9.00 -16.97 -24.41
C LEU A 346 -10.04 -16.55 -25.47
N GLY A 347 -11.01 -15.72 -25.10
CA GLY A 347 -12.14 -15.33 -25.95
C GLY A 347 -13.26 -14.68 -25.11
N GLN A 348 -14.38 -14.33 -25.73
CA GLN A 348 -15.41 -13.41 -25.19
C GLN A 348 -15.69 -13.54 -23.68
N ASP A 349 -15.90 -14.75 -23.18
CA ASP A 349 -16.25 -15.06 -21.79
C ASP A 349 -15.37 -16.16 -21.18
N HIS A 350 -14.28 -16.54 -21.85
CA HIS A 350 -13.45 -17.68 -21.48
C HIS A 350 -12.05 -17.27 -20.98
N TRP A 351 -11.69 -17.82 -19.82
CA TRP A 351 -10.41 -17.61 -19.16
C TRP A 351 -9.76 -18.93 -18.81
N ALA A 352 -8.43 -18.97 -18.81
CA ALA A 352 -7.70 -20.18 -18.42
C ALA A 352 -6.48 -19.91 -17.55
N TYR A 353 -6.12 -20.90 -16.74
CA TYR A 353 -4.87 -20.93 -16.00
C TYR A 353 -4.37 -22.38 -15.87
N VAL A 354 -3.07 -22.60 -16.06
CA VAL A 354 -2.46 -23.91 -15.76
C VAL A 354 -1.57 -23.78 -14.54
N LEU A 355 -1.85 -24.56 -13.51
CA LEU A 355 -1.00 -24.69 -12.33
C LEU A 355 -0.08 -25.92 -12.48
N TYR A 356 1.22 -25.69 -12.51
CA TYR A 356 2.28 -26.71 -12.60
C TYR A 356 2.97 -26.96 -11.26
N SER A 357 3.18 -25.93 -10.43
CA SER A 357 3.92 -26.06 -9.17
C SER A 357 3.46 -25.07 -8.09
N PRO A 358 3.72 -25.38 -6.80
CA PRO A 358 4.20 -26.67 -6.28
C PRO A 358 3.04 -27.62 -5.94
N LEU A 359 2.71 -28.55 -6.85
CA LEU A 359 1.58 -29.48 -6.67
C LEU A 359 1.89 -30.63 -5.69
N ASP A 360 3.16 -30.98 -5.55
CA ASP A 360 3.70 -32.00 -4.65
C ASP A 360 3.52 -31.66 -3.17
N MET A 361 3.44 -30.36 -2.85
CA MET A 361 3.22 -29.87 -1.49
C MET A 361 1.75 -29.91 -1.06
N LEU A 362 0.83 -30.31 -1.95
CA LEU A 362 -0.61 -30.14 -1.77
C LEU A 362 -1.36 -31.46 -1.91
N GLU A 363 -2.10 -31.87 -0.87
CA GLU A 363 -3.10 -32.94 -1.00
C GLU A 363 -4.44 -32.38 -1.51
N THR A 364 -4.78 -31.19 -1.06
CA THR A 364 -6.02 -30.48 -1.35
C THR A 364 -5.70 -29.01 -1.55
N LEU A 365 -6.29 -28.41 -2.58
CA LEU A 365 -6.11 -27.01 -2.94
C LEU A 365 -7.44 -26.28 -2.87
N GLY A 366 -7.53 -25.29 -1.97
CA GLY A 366 -8.59 -24.29 -2.00
C GLY A 366 -8.31 -23.26 -3.10
N TYR A 367 -9.33 -22.79 -3.82
CA TYR A 367 -9.19 -21.73 -4.82
C TYR A 367 -10.48 -20.94 -5.02
N ARG A 368 -10.38 -19.73 -5.59
CA ARG A 368 -11.53 -18.91 -6.00
C ARG A 368 -11.20 -18.01 -7.18
N TYR A 369 -12.23 -17.40 -7.76
CA TYR A 369 -12.11 -16.43 -8.83
C TYR A 369 -12.58 -15.05 -8.37
N CYS A 370 -11.93 -14.01 -8.85
CA CYS A 370 -12.32 -12.62 -8.60
C CYS A 370 -11.94 -11.73 -9.79
N ARG A 371 -12.57 -10.56 -9.92
CA ARG A 371 -12.21 -9.57 -10.93
C ARG A 371 -11.04 -8.71 -10.45
N ASN A 372 -10.13 -8.36 -11.37
CA ASN A 372 -9.08 -7.36 -11.20
C ASN A 372 -8.18 -7.54 -9.96
N ASP A 373 -7.83 -8.78 -9.60
CA ASP A 373 -7.11 -9.10 -8.36
C ASP A 373 -7.84 -8.65 -7.06
N GLN A 374 -9.13 -8.31 -7.10
CA GLN A 374 -9.89 -7.82 -5.95
C GLN A 374 -10.69 -8.94 -5.27
N CYS A 375 -9.98 -10.00 -4.90
CA CYS A 375 -10.57 -11.08 -4.12
C CYS A 375 -11.02 -10.55 -2.74
N SER A 376 -12.13 -11.08 -2.23
CA SER A 376 -12.93 -10.54 -1.10
C SER A 376 -13.77 -9.29 -1.36
N TYR A 377 -13.65 -8.65 -2.53
CA TYR A 377 -14.47 -7.51 -2.93
C TYR A 377 -15.24 -7.71 -4.25
N ALA A 378 -14.66 -8.44 -5.21
CA ALA A 378 -15.21 -8.68 -6.53
C ALA A 378 -15.16 -10.18 -6.90
N ASP A 379 -15.42 -11.04 -5.91
CA ASP A 379 -15.41 -12.51 -6.04
C ASP A 379 -16.54 -13.06 -6.91
N ASP A 380 -16.35 -14.29 -7.38
CA ASP A 380 -17.45 -15.23 -7.61
C ASP A 380 -18.35 -15.26 -6.37
N LYS A 381 -19.65 -14.99 -6.57
CA LYS A 381 -20.65 -14.90 -5.51
C LYS A 381 -20.70 -16.14 -4.61
N THR A 382 -20.39 -17.32 -5.14
CA THR A 382 -20.43 -18.58 -4.37
C THR A 382 -19.25 -18.73 -3.40
N THR A 383 -18.17 -17.96 -3.59
CA THR A 383 -16.94 -18.04 -2.81
C THR A 383 -16.55 -16.71 -2.17
N ALA A 384 -17.48 -15.77 -2.09
CA ALA A 384 -17.22 -14.41 -1.68
C ALA A 384 -16.85 -14.26 -0.20
N GLY A 385 -16.09 -13.20 0.09
CA GLY A 385 -15.70 -12.82 1.45
C GLY A 385 -14.38 -13.42 1.92
N LYS A 386 -13.82 -12.81 2.97
CA LYS A 386 -12.48 -13.13 3.49
C LYS A 386 -12.39 -14.53 4.09
N ASP A 387 -13.43 -14.96 4.79
CA ASP A 387 -13.47 -16.22 5.54
C ASP A 387 -13.99 -17.41 4.70
N SER A 388 -14.25 -17.17 3.41
CA SER A 388 -14.62 -18.23 2.47
C SER A 388 -13.50 -19.27 2.36
N ILE A 389 -13.89 -20.55 2.34
CA ILE A 389 -12.97 -21.66 2.05
C ILE A 389 -12.71 -21.84 0.54
N GLY A 390 -13.47 -21.13 -0.30
CA GLY A 390 -13.42 -21.25 -1.76
C GLY A 390 -13.98 -22.57 -2.29
N ARG A 391 -13.64 -22.86 -3.56
CA ARG A 391 -13.78 -24.18 -4.18
C ARG A 391 -12.63 -25.06 -3.72
N THR A 392 -12.82 -26.37 -3.73
CA THR A 392 -11.81 -27.33 -3.27
C THR A 392 -11.49 -28.35 -4.36
N LEU A 393 -10.20 -28.54 -4.64
CA LEU A 393 -9.69 -29.54 -5.55
C LEU A 393 -8.80 -30.54 -4.81
N LYS A 394 -9.06 -31.84 -4.97
CA LYS A 394 -8.11 -32.87 -4.55
C LYS A 394 -7.02 -33.00 -5.62
N VAL A 395 -5.78 -32.71 -5.24
CA VAL A 395 -4.62 -32.82 -6.12
C VAL A 395 -4.23 -34.29 -6.23
N LYS A 396 -4.00 -34.75 -7.45
CA LYS A 396 -3.63 -36.12 -7.82
C LYS A 396 -2.41 -36.04 -8.74
N GLY A 397 -1.58 -37.08 -8.75
CA GLY A 397 -0.49 -37.15 -9.72
C GLY A 397 -1.00 -37.16 -11.17
N GLY A 398 -0.29 -36.47 -12.06
CA GLY A 398 -0.62 -36.35 -13.49
C GLY A 398 -1.51 -35.14 -13.84
N ASN A 399 -1.93 -35.04 -15.10
CA ASN A 399 -2.69 -33.89 -15.58
C ASN A 399 -4.17 -33.97 -15.15
N GLN A 400 -4.67 -32.89 -14.57
CA GLN A 400 -6.07 -32.69 -14.19
C GLN A 400 -6.65 -31.49 -14.93
N ALA A 401 -7.96 -31.51 -15.15
CA ALA A 401 -8.70 -30.36 -15.67
C ALA A 401 -9.90 -30.07 -14.76
N VAL A 402 -10.16 -28.78 -14.58
CA VAL A 402 -11.29 -28.23 -13.85
C VAL A 402 -12.03 -27.32 -14.83
N ASN A 403 -13.30 -27.60 -15.06
CA ASN A 403 -14.17 -26.74 -15.87
C ASN A 403 -15.13 -26.05 -14.92
N ASP A 404 -14.97 -24.76 -14.76
CA ASP A 404 -15.75 -23.93 -13.86
C ASP A 404 -16.60 -22.92 -14.62
N THR A 405 -17.66 -22.48 -13.95
CA THR A 405 -18.47 -21.35 -14.40
C THR A 405 -18.68 -20.44 -13.20
N VAL A 406 -18.54 -19.14 -13.43
CA VAL A 406 -18.99 -18.09 -12.50
C VAL A 406 -20.35 -17.62 -12.99
N ASP A 407 -21.41 -17.94 -12.24
CA ASP A 407 -22.77 -17.55 -12.61
C ASP A 407 -23.00 -16.04 -12.41
N SER A 408 -22.38 -15.47 -11.37
CA SER A 408 -22.47 -14.05 -11.05
C SER A 408 -21.31 -13.61 -10.15
N TRP A 409 -20.92 -12.35 -10.29
CA TRP A 409 -19.97 -11.68 -9.40
C TRP A 409 -20.72 -11.08 -8.20
N ILE A 410 -20.11 -11.13 -7.01
CA ILE A 410 -20.68 -10.42 -5.86
C ILE A 410 -20.75 -8.92 -6.15
N TRP A 411 -21.84 -8.28 -5.70
CA TRP A 411 -22.09 -6.85 -5.88
C TRP A 411 -21.97 -6.38 -7.33
N TRP A 412 -22.40 -7.19 -8.30
CA TRP A 412 -22.43 -6.77 -9.71
C TRP A 412 -23.55 -7.45 -10.49
N GLY A 413 -24.08 -6.76 -11.49
CA GLY A 413 -25.09 -7.29 -12.39
C GLY A 413 -26.54 -7.12 -11.93
N ALA A 414 -26.80 -6.31 -10.90
CA ALA A 414 -28.16 -5.86 -10.64
C ALA A 414 -28.61 -4.96 -11.81
N GLU A 415 -29.80 -5.20 -12.34
CA GLU A 415 -30.42 -4.29 -13.31
C GLU A 415 -30.56 -2.91 -12.64
N SER A 416 -29.72 -1.96 -13.05
CA SER A 416 -29.95 -0.57 -12.74
C SER A 416 -31.17 -0.15 -13.56
N LEU A 417 -32.34 -0.07 -12.91
CA LEU A 417 -33.49 0.57 -13.51
C LEU A 417 -33.02 1.97 -13.92
N LEU A 418 -33.07 2.26 -15.22
CA LEU A 418 -32.83 3.60 -15.74
C LEU A 418 -33.76 4.53 -14.96
N THR A 419 -33.18 5.33 -14.07
CA THR A 419 -33.99 6.32 -13.39
C THR A 419 -34.45 7.28 -14.49
N SER A 420 -35.76 7.48 -14.60
CA SER A 420 -36.30 8.71 -15.17
C SER A 420 -35.91 9.85 -14.23
N MET A 421 -34.64 10.23 -14.22
CA MET A 421 -34.15 11.40 -13.51
C MET A 421 -34.58 12.61 -14.32
N ASP A 422 -35.28 13.53 -13.67
CA ASP A 422 -35.45 14.86 -14.22
C ASP A 422 -34.07 15.43 -14.53
N THR A 423 -33.94 16.02 -15.71
CA THR A 423 -32.70 16.63 -16.19
C THR A 423 -32.80 18.13 -15.95
N PRO A 424 -32.44 18.63 -14.75
CA PRO A 424 -32.62 20.04 -14.42
C PRO A 424 -31.71 20.92 -15.27
N GLU A 425 -32.09 22.19 -15.41
CA GLU A 425 -31.17 23.18 -15.94
C GLU A 425 -30.01 23.38 -14.95
N VAL A 426 -28.77 23.20 -15.44
CA VAL A 426 -27.55 23.32 -14.64
C VAL A 426 -26.89 24.66 -14.95
N ILE A 427 -26.65 25.45 -13.91
CA ILE A 427 -25.91 26.71 -14.00
C ILE A 427 -24.43 26.36 -14.07
N SER A 428 -23.75 26.85 -15.10
CA SER A 428 -22.30 26.67 -15.19
C SER A 428 -21.58 27.59 -14.20
N HIS A 429 -20.64 27.02 -13.46
CA HIS A 429 -19.72 27.72 -12.55
C HIS A 429 -18.34 27.95 -13.18
N GLY A 430 -18.16 27.59 -14.45
CA GLY A 430 -16.89 27.73 -15.18
C GLY A 430 -15.88 26.62 -14.88
N GLN A 431 -14.75 26.64 -15.61
CA GLN A 431 -13.73 25.58 -15.53
C GLN A 431 -12.92 25.59 -14.22
N ASP A 432 -12.96 26.70 -13.47
CA ASP A 432 -12.31 26.83 -12.15
C ASP A 432 -13.10 26.10 -11.05
N PHE A 433 -14.35 25.72 -11.30
CA PHE A 433 -15.13 24.90 -10.38
C PHE A 433 -14.49 23.52 -10.25
N ILE A 434 -14.38 23.03 -9.01
CA ILE A 434 -13.85 21.70 -8.75
C ILE A 434 -14.98 20.68 -8.88
N ALA A 435 -14.96 19.88 -9.94
CA ALA A 435 -15.84 18.73 -10.13
C ALA A 435 -14.97 17.46 -10.07
N GLY A 436 -14.89 16.86 -8.88
CA GLY A 436 -13.88 15.85 -8.58
C GLY A 436 -14.39 14.55 -7.97
N VAL A 437 -13.47 13.60 -7.89
CA VAL A 437 -13.67 12.31 -7.20
C VAL A 437 -12.51 12.06 -6.24
N GLU A 438 -12.81 11.72 -4.99
CA GLU A 438 -11.83 11.30 -3.98
C GLU A 438 -11.81 9.77 -3.87
N PHE A 439 -10.62 9.20 -4.06
CA PHE A 439 -10.39 7.78 -3.84
C PHE A 439 -10.47 7.47 -2.34
N GLN A 440 -10.99 6.28 -2.03
CA GLN A 440 -11.00 5.81 -0.64
C GLN A 440 -9.60 5.80 -0.04
N PRO A 441 -9.45 6.05 1.29
CA PRO A 441 -8.16 6.11 1.98
C PRO A 441 -7.54 4.73 2.24
N GLY A 442 -7.60 3.83 1.26
CA GLY A 442 -7.01 2.49 1.32
C GLY A 442 -5.89 2.35 0.30
N TYR A 443 -5.10 1.29 0.48
CA TYR A 443 -4.09 0.90 -0.47
C TYR A 443 -3.93 -0.62 -0.45
N HIS A 444 -3.77 -1.17 -1.64
CA HIS A 444 -3.16 -2.47 -1.83
C HIS A 444 -2.25 -2.36 -3.06
N PRO A 445 -1.06 -2.99 -3.09
CA PRO A 445 -0.16 -2.83 -4.21
C PRO A 445 -0.73 -3.33 -5.56
N SER A 446 -1.80 -4.13 -5.56
CA SER A 446 -2.55 -4.52 -6.79
C SER A 446 -3.40 -3.40 -7.40
N TRP A 447 -3.54 -2.25 -6.73
CA TRP A 447 -4.31 -1.12 -7.26
C TRP A 447 -3.54 -0.32 -8.31
N THR A 448 -2.22 -0.19 -8.16
CA THR A 448 -1.37 0.60 -9.07
C THR A 448 -1.50 0.16 -10.53
N PRO A 449 -1.47 -1.15 -10.87
CA PRO A 449 -1.71 -1.61 -12.24
C PRO A 449 -3.10 -1.28 -12.81
N ARG A 450 -4.11 -1.03 -11.95
CA ARG A 450 -5.48 -0.67 -12.37
C ARG A 450 -5.69 0.83 -12.58
N LEU A 451 -4.79 1.66 -12.06
CA LEU A 451 -4.97 3.11 -12.04
C LEU A 451 -5.26 3.73 -13.42
N PRO A 452 -4.61 3.35 -14.54
CA PRO A 452 -4.93 3.93 -15.84
C PRO A 452 -6.38 3.70 -16.28
N VAL A 453 -6.98 2.57 -15.90
CA VAL A 453 -8.38 2.27 -16.20
C VAL A 453 -9.28 3.17 -15.37
N SER A 454 -9.05 3.24 -14.06
CA SER A 454 -9.84 4.06 -13.13
C SER A 454 -9.80 5.55 -13.49
N LEU A 455 -8.63 6.08 -13.87
CA LEU A 455 -8.48 7.49 -14.27
C LEU A 455 -9.21 7.80 -15.59
N LYS A 456 -9.23 6.85 -16.53
CA LYS A 456 -10.02 6.97 -17.76
C LYS A 456 -11.52 6.98 -17.46
N GLU A 457 -11.98 6.19 -16.51
CA GLU A 457 -13.38 6.21 -16.07
C GLU A 457 -13.74 7.57 -15.43
N LEU A 458 -12.84 8.19 -14.67
CA LEU A 458 -13.06 9.55 -14.15
C LEU A 458 -13.18 10.59 -15.28
N GLN A 459 -12.38 10.49 -16.34
CA GLN A 459 -12.56 11.35 -17.53
C GLN A 459 -13.95 11.15 -18.16
N TRP A 460 -14.46 9.91 -18.21
CA TRP A 460 -15.81 9.62 -18.71
C TRP A 460 -16.93 10.15 -17.81
N LEU A 461 -16.68 10.38 -16.53
CA LEU A 461 -17.58 11.13 -15.64
C LEU A 461 -17.55 12.64 -15.92
N GLY A 462 -16.58 13.13 -16.69
CA GLY A 462 -16.36 14.57 -16.89
C GLY A 462 -15.70 15.27 -15.72
N ALA A 463 -15.03 14.53 -14.82
CA ALA A 463 -14.31 15.11 -13.70
C ALA A 463 -13.06 15.88 -14.18
N ASN A 464 -12.75 17.01 -13.53
CA ASN A 464 -11.52 17.78 -13.76
C ASN A 464 -10.53 17.66 -12.60
N TRP A 465 -10.91 16.99 -11.51
CA TRP A 465 -10.06 16.75 -10.33
C TRP A 465 -10.13 15.30 -9.85
N VAL A 466 -9.01 14.79 -9.35
CA VAL A 466 -8.93 13.58 -8.53
C VAL A 466 -8.27 13.90 -7.19
N VAL A 467 -8.78 13.35 -6.10
CA VAL A 467 -8.16 13.42 -4.78
C VAL A 467 -7.61 12.04 -4.42
N PHE A 468 -6.29 11.95 -4.26
CA PHE A 468 -5.64 10.76 -3.72
C PHE A 468 -5.44 10.91 -2.22
N SER A 469 -5.62 9.83 -1.48
CA SER A 469 -5.57 9.82 -0.02
C SER A 469 -4.45 8.91 0.48
N PRO A 470 -3.16 9.23 0.20
CA PRO A 470 -2.04 8.39 0.63
C PRO A 470 -1.99 8.30 2.15
N THR A 471 -1.60 7.14 2.67
CA THR A 471 -1.66 6.85 4.10
C THR A 471 -0.29 6.60 4.70
N TRP A 472 -0.13 6.91 5.99
CA TRP A 472 0.94 6.37 6.86
C TRP A 472 0.28 5.69 8.07
N THR A 473 0.91 4.70 8.67
CA THR A 473 0.36 3.95 9.80
C THR A 473 1.01 4.35 11.12
N TYR A 474 0.19 4.46 12.18
CA TYR A 474 0.72 4.52 13.55
C TYR A 474 1.25 3.14 13.96
N SER A 475 2.54 2.87 13.74
CA SER A 475 3.22 1.60 14.08
C SER A 475 3.48 1.42 15.57
N ARG A 476 3.42 2.52 16.34
CA ARG A 476 3.59 2.53 17.80
C ARG A 476 2.74 3.64 18.41
N GLN A 477 2.25 3.41 19.64
CA GLN A 477 1.48 4.41 20.40
C GLN A 477 2.30 5.11 21.49
N ALA A 478 3.32 4.47 22.07
CA ALA A 478 4.05 5.02 23.22
C ALA A 478 5.58 4.77 23.19
N PRO A 479 6.39 5.80 22.84
CA PRO A 479 5.99 7.01 22.11
C PRO A 479 5.34 6.70 20.76
N PRO A 480 4.49 7.62 20.26
CA PRO A 480 3.82 7.46 18.98
C PRO A 480 4.83 7.54 17.83
N VAL A 481 4.69 6.63 16.87
CA VAL A 481 5.45 6.64 15.61
C VAL A 481 4.44 6.53 14.47
N LEU A 482 4.48 7.50 13.56
CA LEU A 482 3.68 7.53 12.33
C LEU A 482 4.66 7.43 11.16
N GLU A 483 4.54 6.38 10.37
CA GLU A 483 5.48 6.04 9.30
C GLU A 483 4.79 5.19 8.21
N PRO A 484 5.32 5.13 6.98
CA PRO A 484 4.76 4.26 5.96
C PRO A 484 5.08 2.79 6.27
N VAL A 485 4.07 1.93 6.24
CA VAL A 485 4.21 0.47 6.36
C VAL A 485 4.02 -0.15 4.98
N THR A 486 5.07 -0.78 4.46
CA THR A 486 5.08 -1.47 3.16
C THR A 486 3.89 -2.41 2.98
N GLY A 487 3.20 -2.33 1.85
CA GLY A 487 2.04 -3.17 1.51
C GLY A 487 0.72 -2.73 2.14
N ARG A 488 0.76 -1.90 3.18
CA ARG A 488 -0.42 -1.30 3.82
C ARG A 488 -0.61 0.16 3.42
N ASP A 489 0.49 0.86 3.26
CA ASP A 489 0.56 2.26 2.87
C ASP A 489 1.25 2.39 1.50
N PRO A 490 0.82 3.32 0.63
CA PRO A 490 1.50 3.56 -0.64
C PRO A 490 2.91 4.10 -0.37
N LEU A 491 3.90 3.55 -1.10
CA LEU A 491 5.26 4.05 -1.02
C LEU A 491 5.40 5.33 -1.86
N TRP A 492 6.46 6.10 -1.64
CA TRP A 492 6.72 7.32 -2.41
C TRP A 492 6.63 7.11 -3.93
N PRO A 493 7.20 6.03 -4.53
CA PRO A 493 7.09 5.80 -5.97
C PRO A 493 5.67 5.42 -6.41
N ASP A 494 4.87 4.76 -5.55
CA ASP A 494 3.46 4.47 -5.86
C ASP A 494 2.69 5.78 -5.99
N SER A 495 2.78 6.67 -4.99
CA SER A 495 2.07 7.96 -5.03
C SER A 495 2.59 8.93 -6.08
N ALA A 496 3.91 8.94 -6.36
CA ALA A 496 4.45 9.71 -7.48
C ALA A 496 3.87 9.24 -8.82
N THR A 497 3.79 7.92 -9.02
CA THR A 497 3.17 7.32 -10.21
C THR A 497 1.69 7.67 -10.30
N GLU A 498 0.98 7.71 -9.17
CA GLU A 498 -0.44 8.11 -9.14
C GLU A 498 -0.65 9.54 -9.66
N LEU A 499 0.18 10.47 -9.20
CA LEU A 499 0.13 11.88 -9.59
C LEU A 499 0.50 12.07 -11.05
N ASP A 500 1.57 11.42 -11.51
CA ASP A 500 2.03 11.49 -12.90
C ASP A 500 0.97 10.96 -13.87
N GLN A 501 0.33 9.83 -13.54
CA GLN A 501 -0.74 9.27 -14.37
C GLN A 501 -1.97 10.19 -14.39
N ALA A 502 -2.41 10.71 -13.25
CA ALA A 502 -3.55 11.63 -13.22
C ALA A 502 -3.32 12.87 -14.11
N HIS A 503 -2.12 13.44 -14.07
CA HIS A 503 -1.73 14.54 -14.97
C HIS A 503 -1.69 14.12 -16.44
N ALA A 504 -1.25 12.89 -16.76
CA ALA A 504 -1.29 12.36 -18.11
C ALA A 504 -2.73 12.20 -18.65
N PHE A 505 -3.70 11.99 -17.76
CA PHE A 505 -5.14 12.03 -18.05
C PHE A 505 -5.74 13.46 -17.94
N GLY A 506 -4.92 14.50 -17.81
CA GLY A 506 -5.38 15.89 -17.80
C GLY A 506 -6.22 16.29 -16.58
N LEU A 507 -6.16 15.50 -15.49
CA LEU A 507 -6.83 15.81 -14.23
C LEU A 507 -5.94 16.71 -13.38
N ASN A 508 -6.56 17.64 -12.65
CA ASN A 508 -5.90 18.25 -11.50
C ASN A 508 -5.90 17.27 -10.33
N VAL A 509 -4.92 17.40 -9.44
CA VAL A 509 -4.69 16.48 -8.33
C VAL A 509 -4.68 17.23 -7.00
N ALA A 510 -5.44 16.69 -6.05
CA ALA A 510 -5.29 17.01 -4.64
C ALA A 510 -4.74 15.80 -3.88
N LEU A 511 -3.86 16.05 -2.91
CA LEU A 511 -3.47 15.04 -1.91
C LEU A 511 -4.28 15.28 -0.63
N ASN A 512 -4.93 14.25 -0.09
CA ASN A 512 -5.60 14.25 1.21
C ASN A 512 -5.01 13.16 2.13
N PRO A 513 -3.78 13.35 2.64
CA PRO A 513 -3.10 12.31 3.39
C PRO A 513 -3.85 11.94 4.67
N ALA A 514 -4.01 10.65 4.94
CA ALA A 514 -4.77 10.14 6.09
C ALA A 514 -3.95 9.15 6.94
N PRO A 515 -3.90 9.27 8.28
CA PRO A 515 -3.26 8.27 9.11
C PRO A 515 -4.11 7.00 9.24
N ASN A 516 -3.45 5.85 9.16
CA ASN A 516 -4.00 4.56 9.51
C ASN A 516 -3.80 4.28 11.00
N PHE A 517 -4.90 3.96 11.68
CA PHE A 517 -4.93 3.60 13.09
C PHE A 517 -5.16 2.10 13.27
N SER A 518 -4.52 1.50 14.27
CA SER A 518 -4.83 0.15 14.73
C SER A 518 -4.53 0.11 16.24
N PRO A 519 -5.55 0.13 17.13
CA PRO A 519 -7.02 0.06 16.91
C PRO A 519 -7.62 1.30 16.21
N PRO A 520 -8.95 1.38 15.93
CA PRO A 520 -9.59 2.56 15.36
C PRO A 520 -9.26 3.86 16.11
N ALA A 521 -9.33 5.01 15.42
CA ALA A 521 -8.83 6.30 15.92
C ALA A 521 -9.37 6.67 17.31
N GLU A 522 -10.65 6.44 17.59
CA GLU A 522 -11.26 6.70 18.89
C GLU A 522 -10.56 5.94 20.03
N GLU A 523 -10.39 4.63 19.86
CA GLU A 523 -9.73 3.78 20.84
C GLU A 523 -8.23 4.11 20.94
N TRP A 524 -7.59 4.39 19.80
CA TRP A 524 -6.19 4.78 19.76
C TRP A 524 -5.95 6.09 20.52
N TRP A 525 -6.83 7.07 20.37
CA TRP A 525 -6.73 8.31 21.14
C TRP A 525 -7.02 8.06 22.61
N SER A 526 -8.11 7.36 22.95
CA SER A 526 -8.56 7.17 24.34
C SER A 526 -7.57 6.37 25.19
N SER A 527 -6.87 5.40 24.61
CA SER A 527 -5.85 4.59 25.29
C SER A 527 -4.45 5.22 25.35
N ALA A 528 -4.21 6.33 24.64
CA ALA A 528 -2.90 6.94 24.59
C ALA A 528 -2.49 7.63 25.92
N PRO A 529 -1.20 7.59 26.30
CA PRO A 529 -0.70 8.27 27.51
C PRO A 529 -0.98 9.77 27.54
N ARG A 530 -0.78 10.48 26.42
CA ARG A 530 -1.03 11.93 26.24
C ARG A 530 -0.41 12.84 27.31
N ASP A 531 0.70 12.41 27.91
CA ASP A 531 1.53 13.28 28.73
C ASP A 531 2.36 14.24 27.87
N PHE A 532 3.10 15.15 28.50
CA PHE A 532 3.87 16.17 27.79
C PHE A 532 4.90 15.57 26.81
N ALA A 533 5.59 14.49 27.20
CA ALA A 533 6.57 13.84 26.34
C ALA A 533 5.91 13.14 25.14
N TRP A 534 4.75 12.52 25.37
CA TRP A 534 3.94 11.91 24.33
C TRP A 534 3.49 12.92 23.29
N TRP A 535 3.01 14.10 23.71
CA TRP A 535 2.59 15.16 22.78
C TRP A 535 3.75 15.71 21.94
N ILE A 536 4.95 15.86 22.52
CA ILE A 536 6.15 16.23 21.75
C ILE A 536 6.42 15.21 20.64
N ALA A 537 6.39 13.93 20.97
CA ALA A 537 6.59 12.85 19.99
C ALA A 537 5.48 12.87 18.92
N TRP A 538 4.21 13.03 19.33
CA TRP A 538 3.07 13.07 18.42
C TRP A 538 3.19 14.21 17.39
N PHE A 539 3.42 15.44 17.85
CA PHE A 539 3.58 16.59 16.94
C PHE A 539 4.82 16.45 16.04
N SER A 540 5.89 15.82 16.53
CA SER A 540 7.09 15.55 15.72
C SER A 540 6.83 14.52 14.61
N SER A 541 6.14 13.42 14.93
CA SER A 541 5.75 12.40 13.95
C SER A 541 4.74 12.94 12.93
N TYR A 542 3.73 13.67 13.41
CA TYR A 542 2.74 14.29 12.54
C TYR A 542 3.34 15.38 11.63
N ARG A 543 4.27 16.19 12.13
CA ARG A 543 5.04 17.12 11.29
C ARG A 543 5.77 16.39 10.18
N SER A 544 6.44 15.27 10.47
CA SER A 544 7.17 14.49 9.47
C SER A 544 6.25 13.96 8.38
N PHE A 545 5.05 13.48 8.76
CA PHE A 545 3.99 13.06 7.85
C PHE A 545 3.51 14.21 6.95
N VAL A 546 3.22 15.39 7.51
CA VAL A 546 2.75 16.55 6.75
C VAL A 546 3.81 17.07 5.80
N ILE A 547 5.06 17.20 6.24
CA ILE A 547 6.16 17.67 5.40
C ILE A 547 6.47 16.67 4.28
N HIS A 548 6.36 15.36 4.54
CA HIS A 548 6.49 14.33 3.51
C HIS A 548 5.53 14.57 2.35
N HIS A 549 4.25 14.76 2.66
CA HIS A 549 3.22 14.94 1.64
C HIS A 549 3.23 16.35 1.00
N ALA A 550 3.70 17.38 1.71
CA ALA A 550 3.95 18.70 1.12
C ALA A 550 5.08 18.66 0.07
N ASP A 551 6.18 17.96 0.38
CA ASP A 551 7.27 17.76 -0.57
C ASP A 551 6.82 16.87 -1.75
N LEU A 552 6.00 15.83 -1.50
CA LEU A 552 5.41 14.99 -2.55
C LEU A 552 4.52 15.81 -3.49
N ALA A 553 3.62 16.63 -2.93
CA ALA A 553 2.75 17.54 -3.67
C ALA A 553 3.57 18.52 -4.52
N SER A 554 4.59 19.13 -3.93
CA SER A 554 5.42 20.13 -4.62
C SER A 554 6.25 19.52 -5.75
N ARG A 555 6.82 18.33 -5.56
CA ARG A 555 7.71 17.70 -6.56
C ARG A 555 6.94 17.12 -7.75
N ASN A 556 5.70 16.70 -7.54
CA ASN A 556 4.89 16.06 -8.57
C ASN A 556 3.75 16.95 -9.07
N GLY A 557 3.74 18.24 -8.70
CA GLY A 557 2.84 19.25 -9.28
C GLY A 557 1.38 19.17 -8.82
N ALA A 558 1.07 18.60 -7.66
CA ALA A 558 -0.29 18.59 -7.14
C ALA A 558 -0.79 20.02 -6.84
N GLN A 559 -2.02 20.32 -7.23
CA GLN A 559 -2.63 21.65 -7.17
C GLN A 559 -3.22 21.97 -5.79
N ALA A 560 -3.53 20.94 -5.00
CA ALA A 560 -3.94 21.10 -3.60
C ALA A 560 -3.33 20.06 -2.64
N LEU A 561 -3.09 20.48 -1.40
CA LEU A 561 -2.77 19.61 -0.27
C LEU A 561 -3.80 19.84 0.83
N VAL A 562 -4.52 18.79 1.20
CA VAL A 562 -5.53 18.78 2.25
C VAL A 562 -4.92 18.30 3.56
N LEU A 563 -5.08 19.07 4.63
CA LEU A 563 -4.76 18.69 6.01
C LEU A 563 -6.05 18.68 6.85
N GLY A 564 -6.01 18.13 8.05
CA GLY A 564 -7.16 18.13 8.96
C GLY A 564 -8.00 16.84 8.86
N GLY A 565 -9.30 16.96 9.12
CA GLY A 565 -10.22 15.83 9.24
C GLY A 565 -10.79 15.65 10.66
N ASP A 566 -11.66 14.68 10.82
CA ASP A 566 -12.29 14.31 12.10
C ASP A 566 -11.31 13.63 13.06
N TRP A 567 -10.45 12.76 12.56
CA TRP A 567 -9.49 11.98 13.33
C TRP A 567 -8.44 12.83 14.07
N VAL A 568 -8.20 14.08 13.63
CA VAL A 568 -7.23 14.99 14.25
C VAL A 568 -7.83 15.89 15.33
N THR A 569 -9.15 15.86 15.52
CA THR A 569 -9.87 16.74 16.45
C THR A 569 -9.31 16.75 17.89
N PRO A 570 -8.80 15.63 18.46
CA PRO A 570 -8.17 15.66 19.78
C PRO A 570 -6.88 16.49 19.86
N ALA A 571 -6.20 16.73 18.74
CA ALA A 571 -4.95 17.50 18.66
C ALA A 571 -5.14 18.98 18.28
N LEU A 572 -6.39 19.43 18.10
CA LEU A 572 -6.71 20.83 17.85
C LEU A 572 -6.72 21.65 19.15
N PRO A 573 -6.63 23.00 19.09
CA PRO A 573 -6.76 23.85 20.28
C PRO A 573 -8.06 23.57 21.04
N ASN A 574 -7.97 23.39 22.36
CA ASN A 574 -9.08 22.93 23.22
C ASN A 574 -9.70 21.61 22.76
N GLY A 575 -8.88 20.73 22.17
CA GLY A 575 -9.28 19.42 21.67
C GLY A 575 -9.97 18.57 22.74
N VAL A 576 -10.96 17.81 22.28
CA VAL A 576 -11.67 16.83 23.08
C VAL A 576 -11.52 15.46 22.42
N LEU A 577 -11.61 14.42 23.23
CA LEU A 577 -11.75 13.06 22.73
C LEU A 577 -13.15 12.85 22.16
N PHE A 578 -13.35 11.71 21.52
CA PHE A 578 -14.63 11.31 20.94
C PHE A 578 -15.74 11.16 21.99
N ASP A 579 -15.38 10.87 23.25
CA ASP A 579 -16.31 10.85 24.40
C ASP A 579 -16.64 12.24 24.97
N GLY A 580 -16.05 13.31 24.41
CA GLY A 580 -16.23 14.69 24.83
C GLY A 580 -15.33 15.15 25.98
N SER A 581 -14.52 14.28 26.58
CA SER A 581 -13.56 14.66 27.61
C SER A 581 -12.37 15.44 27.03
N PRO A 582 -11.68 16.30 27.80
CA PRO A 582 -10.51 17.03 27.32
C PRO A 582 -9.38 16.08 26.86
N SER A 583 -8.78 16.33 25.70
CA SER A 583 -7.70 15.48 25.17
C SER A 583 -6.37 15.64 25.89
N GLY A 584 -6.21 16.71 26.69
CA GLY A 584 -4.94 17.07 27.31
C GLY A 584 -3.92 17.69 26.35
N VAL A 585 -4.36 18.10 25.16
CA VAL A 585 -3.51 18.77 24.17
C VAL A 585 -2.82 20.01 24.79
N PRO A 586 -1.54 20.27 24.47
CA PRO A 586 -0.80 21.42 24.99
C PRO A 586 -1.49 22.76 24.72
N LEU A 587 -1.39 23.71 25.66
CA LEU A 587 -1.99 25.05 25.54
C LEU A 587 -1.42 25.85 24.35
N ASP A 588 -0.22 25.51 23.88
CA ASP A 588 0.45 26.12 22.72
C ASP A 588 0.11 25.43 21.38
N ALA A 589 -0.91 24.54 21.35
CA ALA A 589 -1.31 23.83 20.14
C ALA A 589 -1.63 24.75 18.96
N GLU A 590 -2.26 25.91 19.20
CA GLU A 590 -2.53 26.87 18.13
C GLU A 590 -1.23 27.36 17.47
N THR A 591 -0.21 27.70 18.27
CA THR A 591 1.10 28.12 17.77
C THR A 591 1.76 27.01 16.96
N ARG A 592 1.72 25.77 17.46
CA ARG A 592 2.29 24.59 16.76
C ARG A 592 1.64 24.38 15.39
N TRP A 593 0.32 24.51 15.30
CA TRP A 593 -0.41 24.39 14.02
C TRP A 593 -0.04 25.52 13.05
N ARG A 594 0.05 26.77 13.53
CA ARG A 594 0.45 27.91 12.69
C ARG A 594 1.88 27.76 12.17
N GLU A 595 2.81 27.30 13.00
CA GLU A 595 4.19 27.03 12.61
C GLU A 595 4.27 25.93 11.54
N LEU A 596 3.52 24.83 11.73
CA LEU A 596 3.45 23.76 10.74
C LEU A 596 2.87 24.24 9.41
N ILE A 597 1.77 25.02 9.43
CA ILE A 597 1.17 25.62 8.24
C ILE A 597 2.16 26.54 7.53
N ALA A 598 2.88 27.38 8.27
CA ALA A 598 3.90 28.26 7.71
C ALA A 598 5.04 27.47 7.06
N GLU A 599 5.49 26.37 7.68
CA GLU A 599 6.49 25.50 7.10
C GLU A 599 6.02 24.82 5.80
N VAL A 600 4.77 24.33 5.78
CA VAL A 600 4.16 23.76 4.57
C VAL A 600 4.14 24.80 3.45
N LYS A 601 3.67 26.02 3.72
CA LYS A 601 3.66 27.11 2.73
C LYS A 601 5.06 27.53 2.26
N GLY A 602 6.10 27.30 3.06
CA GLY A 602 7.49 27.50 2.66
C GLY A 602 8.03 26.44 1.70
N ARG A 603 7.37 25.27 1.61
CA ARG A 603 7.78 24.11 0.79
C ARG A 603 6.86 23.84 -0.38
N TYR A 604 5.59 24.20 -0.25
CA TYR A 604 4.52 23.90 -1.19
C TYR A 604 3.78 25.19 -1.57
N ALA A 605 3.74 25.48 -2.87
CA ALA A 605 3.17 26.70 -3.42
C ALA A 605 1.72 26.55 -3.92
N GLY A 606 1.18 25.33 -3.94
CA GLY A 606 -0.22 25.09 -4.31
C GLY A 606 -1.20 25.42 -3.18
N THR A 607 -2.46 25.06 -3.37
CA THR A 607 -3.54 25.44 -2.44
C THR A 607 -3.45 24.60 -1.16
N LEU A 608 -3.25 25.24 -0.01
CA LEU A 608 -3.36 24.55 1.27
C LEU A 608 -4.82 24.52 1.72
N VAL A 609 -5.38 23.32 1.79
CA VAL A 609 -6.78 23.06 2.11
C VAL A 609 -6.89 22.50 3.53
N TRP A 610 -7.92 22.89 4.26
CA TRP A 610 -8.24 22.25 5.54
C TRP A 610 -9.58 21.51 5.48
N ALA A 611 -9.54 20.22 5.79
CA ALA A 611 -10.70 19.34 5.89
C ALA A 611 -11.42 19.54 7.23
N LEU A 612 -12.74 19.78 7.18
CA LEU A 612 -13.60 19.94 8.35
C LEU A 612 -14.78 18.97 8.27
N PRO A 613 -15.04 18.17 9.31
CA PRO A 613 -16.26 17.38 9.36
C PRO A 613 -17.49 18.29 9.49
N ALA A 614 -18.50 18.05 8.66
CA ALA A 614 -19.81 18.66 8.86
C ALA A 614 -20.53 17.92 9.99
N SER A 615 -21.07 18.67 10.96
CA SER A 615 -21.91 18.10 12.02
C SER A 615 -23.22 18.89 12.17
N PRO A 616 -24.30 18.26 12.70
CA PRO A 616 -25.56 18.95 12.95
C PRO A 616 -25.44 20.13 13.93
N GLU A 617 -24.47 20.07 14.85
CA GLU A 617 -24.18 21.12 15.84
C GLU A 617 -23.39 22.30 15.26
N GLY A 618 -22.95 22.21 14.00
CA GLY A 618 -22.15 23.22 13.33
C GLY A 618 -20.67 22.84 13.20
N ILE A 619 -19.92 23.66 12.48
CA ILE A 619 -18.50 23.40 12.20
C ILE A 619 -17.64 24.04 13.28
N LYS A 620 -16.89 23.22 14.02
CA LYS A 620 -15.87 23.70 14.98
C LYS A 620 -14.60 24.09 14.22
N ALA A 621 -14.40 25.38 14.03
CA ALA A 621 -13.28 25.95 13.29
C ALA A 621 -12.31 26.70 14.22
N PRO A 622 -11.11 26.15 14.50
CA PRO A 622 -10.06 26.87 15.24
C PRO A 622 -9.65 28.17 14.55
N SER A 623 -9.17 29.13 15.33
CA SER A 623 -8.72 30.45 14.85
C SER A 623 -7.65 30.34 13.77
N PHE A 624 -6.66 29.44 13.91
CA PHE A 624 -5.55 29.27 12.96
C PHE A 624 -5.97 28.92 11.54
N LEU A 625 -7.23 28.54 11.32
CA LEU A 625 -7.79 28.34 10.00
C LEU A 625 -7.83 29.62 9.17
N ASP A 626 -7.56 30.80 9.74
CA ASP A 626 -7.27 32.01 8.96
C ASP A 626 -5.99 31.88 8.10
N ALA A 627 -5.09 30.94 8.40
CA ALA A 627 -3.83 30.76 7.69
C ALA A 627 -3.88 29.81 6.46
N VAL A 628 -4.95 29.04 6.26
CA VAL A 628 -5.11 28.15 5.07
C VAL A 628 -5.70 28.88 3.86
N ASP A 629 -5.85 28.24 2.71
CA ASP A 629 -6.33 28.92 1.49
C ASP A 629 -7.77 28.56 1.13
N GLN A 630 -8.19 27.32 1.44
CA GLN A 630 -9.52 26.78 1.09
C GLN A 630 -10.01 25.81 2.18
N PHE A 631 -11.33 25.63 2.28
CA PHE A 631 -11.93 24.58 3.11
C PHE A 631 -12.48 23.44 2.28
N TYR A 632 -12.28 22.22 2.77
CA TYR A 632 -12.90 21.02 2.26
C TYR A 632 -13.86 20.45 3.30
N LEU A 633 -15.15 20.46 3.02
CA LEU A 633 -16.15 19.99 3.98
C LEU A 633 -16.49 18.52 3.75
N LEU A 634 -16.26 17.71 4.78
CA LEU A 634 -16.56 16.29 4.77
C LEU A 634 -18.03 16.11 5.16
N TRP A 635 -18.89 15.93 4.15
CA TRP A 635 -20.31 15.70 4.31
C TRP A 635 -20.62 14.21 4.28
N SER A 636 -20.99 13.67 5.43
CA SER A 636 -21.54 12.31 5.61
C SER A 636 -22.87 12.31 6.36
N LEU A 637 -23.50 13.48 6.50
CA LEU A 637 -24.76 13.63 7.25
C LEU A 637 -25.92 12.97 6.49
N PRO A 638 -26.78 12.22 7.19
CA PRO A 638 -28.01 11.71 6.61
C PRO A 638 -28.91 12.89 6.24
N MET A 639 -29.73 12.74 5.19
CA MET A 639 -30.67 13.78 4.78
C MET A 639 -31.98 13.80 5.61
N GLY A 640 -31.92 13.30 6.86
CA GLY A 640 -32.90 13.45 7.95
C GLY A 640 -33.94 12.32 8.07
N GLU A 641 -34.53 12.15 9.26
CA GLU A 641 -35.77 11.37 9.50
C GLU A 641 -37.03 12.04 8.90
N THR A 642 -36.89 13.28 8.41
CA THR A 642 -37.96 14.16 7.92
C THR A 642 -37.94 14.42 6.41
N ALA A 643 -37.03 13.78 5.68
CA ALA A 643 -37.23 13.61 4.26
C ALA A 643 -38.33 12.56 4.10
N ASP A 644 -39.50 12.94 3.59
CA ASP A 644 -40.16 11.98 2.71
C ASP A 644 -39.08 11.54 1.71
N GLY A 645 -38.90 10.26 1.40
CA GLY A 645 -37.81 9.80 0.52
C GLY A 645 -37.85 10.39 -0.92
N SER A 646 -38.63 11.44 -1.14
CA SER A 646 -38.68 12.27 -2.33
C SER A 646 -37.41 13.11 -2.49
N GLN A 647 -37.13 13.46 -3.74
CA GLN A 647 -36.05 14.35 -4.12
C GLN A 647 -36.22 15.76 -3.53
N GLU A 648 -37.46 16.26 -3.42
CA GLU A 648 -37.77 17.60 -2.93
C GLU A 648 -37.45 17.74 -1.43
N GLY A 649 -37.79 16.73 -0.63
CA GLY A 649 -37.46 16.67 0.79
C GLY A 649 -35.95 16.63 1.03
N MET A 650 -35.24 15.77 0.30
CA MET A 650 -33.77 15.69 0.36
C MET A 650 -33.09 16.99 -0.09
N GLN A 651 -33.57 17.63 -1.15
CA GLN A 651 -33.04 18.93 -1.62
C GLN A 651 -33.24 20.04 -0.57
N ALA A 652 -34.41 20.08 0.07
CA ALA A 652 -34.68 21.03 1.16
C ALA A 652 -33.79 20.77 2.38
N ALA A 653 -33.52 19.50 2.72
CA ALA A 653 -32.57 19.14 3.77
C ALA A 653 -31.14 19.60 3.43
N ALA A 654 -30.67 19.33 2.21
CA ALA A 654 -29.36 19.76 1.74
C ALA A 654 -29.22 21.29 1.76
N THR A 655 -30.24 22.03 1.31
CA THR A 655 -30.26 23.50 1.33
C THR A 655 -30.15 24.04 2.76
N ARG A 656 -30.89 23.47 3.71
CA ARG A 656 -30.80 23.87 5.14
C ARG A 656 -29.41 23.62 5.72
N LEU A 657 -28.76 22.52 5.37
CA LEU A 657 -27.38 22.23 5.80
C LEU A 657 -26.40 23.26 5.21
N LEU A 658 -26.51 23.57 3.92
CA LEU A 658 -25.69 24.61 3.30
C LEU A 658 -25.87 25.99 3.97
N ASP A 659 -27.11 26.41 4.20
CA ASP A 659 -27.38 27.73 4.78
C ASP A 659 -27.06 27.83 6.28
N ASN A 660 -27.35 26.80 7.07
CA ASN A 660 -27.24 26.87 8.53
C ASN A 660 -25.92 26.34 9.08
N VAL A 661 -25.26 25.40 8.39
CA VAL A 661 -24.01 24.77 8.85
C VAL A 661 -22.82 25.30 8.07
N VAL A 662 -22.92 25.39 6.74
CA VAL A 662 -21.77 25.73 5.88
C VAL A 662 -21.58 27.25 5.72
N LYS A 663 -22.64 28.00 5.46
CA LYS A 663 -22.58 29.46 5.22
C LYS A 663 -21.96 30.26 6.38
N PRO A 664 -22.18 29.93 7.66
CA PRO A 664 -21.51 30.62 8.76
C PRO A 664 -19.98 30.53 8.67
N LEU A 665 -19.43 29.39 8.23
CA LEU A 665 -17.99 29.24 8.01
C LEU A 665 -17.49 30.18 6.91
N LYS A 666 -18.24 30.30 5.81
CA LYS A 666 -17.94 31.26 4.72
C LYS A 666 -17.96 32.70 5.24
N GLN A 667 -18.93 33.06 6.08
CA GLN A 667 -19.02 34.40 6.65
C GLN A 667 -17.87 34.71 7.62
N GLN A 668 -17.43 33.72 8.39
CA GLN A 668 -16.36 33.89 9.38
C GLN A 668 -14.98 34.11 8.73
N PHE A 669 -14.64 33.36 7.69
CA PHE A 669 -13.28 33.35 7.11
C PHE A 669 -13.19 33.89 5.69
N ASN A 670 -14.31 34.01 4.97
CA ASN A 670 -14.39 34.42 3.57
C ASN A 670 -13.50 33.61 2.59
N LYS A 671 -13.35 32.29 2.81
CA LYS A 671 -12.54 31.41 1.95
C LYS A 671 -13.38 30.60 0.96
N PRO A 672 -12.82 30.11 -0.15
CA PRO A 672 -13.48 29.13 -1.00
C PRO A 672 -13.82 27.86 -0.20
N ILE A 673 -14.96 27.25 -0.50
CA ILE A 673 -15.44 26.02 0.15
C ILE A 673 -15.76 24.98 -0.92
N VAL A 674 -15.16 23.81 -0.80
CA VAL A 674 -15.45 22.62 -1.60
C VAL A 674 -16.21 21.63 -0.74
N ILE A 675 -17.28 21.04 -1.28
CA ILE A 675 -18.10 20.05 -0.57
C ILE A 675 -17.71 18.65 -1.02
N GLY A 676 -17.25 17.82 -0.08
CA GLY A 676 -16.94 16.42 -0.30
C GLY A 676 -18.03 15.51 0.26
N VAL A 677 -18.80 14.87 -0.62
CA VAL A 677 -19.95 14.04 -0.22
C VAL A 677 -19.57 12.57 -0.17
N ALA A 678 -19.81 11.94 0.97
CA ALA A 678 -19.73 10.50 1.18
C ALA A 678 -21.12 9.98 1.59
N TYR A 679 -21.97 9.64 0.61
CA TYR A 679 -23.31 9.09 0.87
C TYR A 679 -23.33 7.59 0.50
N PRO A 680 -23.53 6.67 1.46
CA PRO A 680 -23.57 5.23 1.19
C PRO A 680 -24.85 4.86 0.43
N SER A 681 -24.78 3.87 -0.44
CA SER A 681 -25.99 3.29 -1.05
C SER A 681 -26.82 2.48 -0.06
N ALA A 682 -26.23 2.04 1.06
CA ALA A 682 -26.87 1.08 1.96
C ALA A 682 -27.46 -0.08 1.14
N SER A 683 -28.71 -0.48 1.37
CA SER A 683 -29.38 -1.52 0.58
C SER A 683 -30.03 -1.03 -0.73
N ASN A 684 -29.95 0.26 -1.07
CA ASN A 684 -30.65 0.85 -2.21
C ASN A 684 -29.77 1.80 -3.06
N LEU A 685 -29.26 1.28 -4.19
CA LEU A 685 -28.44 2.04 -5.14
C LEU A 685 -29.14 3.32 -5.66
N GLN A 686 -30.48 3.31 -5.76
CA GLN A 686 -31.26 4.46 -6.23
C GLN A 686 -31.31 5.57 -5.19
N GLU A 687 -31.29 5.23 -3.90
CA GLU A 687 -31.26 6.21 -2.82
C GLU A 687 -29.98 7.04 -2.87
N GLN A 688 -28.84 6.40 -3.15
CA GLN A 688 -27.59 7.10 -3.39
C GLN A 688 -27.72 8.10 -4.53
N ALA A 689 -28.25 7.68 -5.68
CA ALA A 689 -28.40 8.56 -6.84
C ALA A 689 -29.33 9.76 -6.55
N LEU A 690 -30.46 9.52 -5.86
CA LEU A 690 -31.37 10.58 -5.41
C LEU A 690 -30.68 11.55 -4.44
N ALA A 691 -29.83 11.04 -3.55
CA ALA A 691 -29.09 11.85 -2.62
C ALA A 691 -28.08 12.77 -3.33
N TYR A 692 -27.29 12.23 -4.26
CA TYR A 692 -26.37 13.01 -5.08
C TYR A 692 -27.11 14.07 -5.92
N GLN A 693 -28.20 13.70 -6.58
CA GLN A 693 -29.04 14.62 -7.35
C GLN A 693 -29.56 15.78 -6.48
N SER A 694 -30.08 15.47 -5.29
CA SER A 694 -30.66 16.45 -4.38
C SER A 694 -29.63 17.43 -3.82
N ILE A 695 -28.42 16.94 -3.50
CA ILE A 695 -27.32 17.81 -3.06
C ILE A 695 -26.86 18.71 -4.22
N LEU A 696 -26.70 18.17 -5.43
CA LEU A 696 -26.28 18.95 -6.60
C LEU A 696 -27.33 20.00 -6.98
N LEU A 697 -28.63 19.70 -6.86
CA LEU A 697 -29.70 20.68 -7.02
C LEU A 697 -29.62 21.83 -6.01
N ALA A 698 -29.33 21.53 -4.74
CA ALA A 698 -29.14 22.54 -3.70
C ALA A 698 -27.88 23.40 -3.96
N LEU A 699 -26.82 22.80 -4.50
CA LEU A 699 -25.58 23.48 -4.85
C LEU A 699 -25.69 24.35 -6.11
N ASN A 700 -26.52 23.95 -7.08
CA ASN A 700 -26.70 24.66 -8.35
C ASN A 700 -27.08 26.14 -8.17
N GLY A 701 -27.81 26.47 -7.10
CA GLY A 701 -28.17 27.85 -6.75
C GLY A 701 -27.16 28.60 -5.87
N SER A 702 -26.02 27.98 -5.52
CA SER A 702 -25.07 28.47 -4.52
C SER A 702 -23.74 28.91 -5.14
N GLU A 703 -23.70 30.10 -5.74
CA GLU A 703 -22.50 30.65 -6.41
C GLU A 703 -21.25 30.78 -5.52
N TRP A 704 -21.39 30.72 -4.20
CA TRP A 704 -20.30 30.85 -3.24
C TRP A 704 -19.58 29.53 -2.93
N ILE A 705 -20.09 28.39 -3.42
CA ILE A 705 -19.45 27.08 -3.35
C ILE A 705 -18.47 26.95 -4.52
N ALA A 706 -17.23 26.55 -4.22
CA ALA A 706 -16.13 26.46 -5.18
C ALA A 706 -16.00 25.07 -5.82
N GLY A 707 -16.69 24.05 -5.30
CA GLY A 707 -16.57 22.70 -5.83
C GLY A 707 -17.44 21.65 -5.16
N PHE A 708 -17.54 20.52 -5.86
CA PHE A 708 -18.16 19.28 -5.43
C PHE A 708 -17.21 18.11 -5.70
N ILE A 709 -17.02 17.26 -4.68
CA ILE A 709 -16.21 16.05 -4.78
C ILE A 709 -17.03 14.85 -4.29
N SER A 710 -17.14 13.82 -5.12
CA SER A 710 -17.69 12.52 -4.72
C SER A 710 -16.61 11.74 -3.96
N ARG A 711 -16.88 11.31 -2.72
CA ARG A 711 -15.87 10.67 -1.86
C ARG A 711 -16.02 9.17 -1.74
N GLY A 712 -14.89 8.50 -1.50
CA GLY A 712 -14.84 7.07 -1.22
C GLY A 712 -14.98 6.21 -2.48
N TYR A 713 -14.52 6.71 -3.62
CA TYR A 713 -14.46 5.94 -4.87
C TYR A 713 -13.53 4.74 -4.70
N PHE A 714 -14.00 3.55 -5.08
CA PHE A 714 -13.20 2.33 -5.11
C PHE A 714 -12.60 2.15 -6.51
N PRO A 715 -11.32 2.49 -6.73
CA PRO A 715 -10.72 2.47 -8.06
C PRO A 715 -10.61 1.09 -8.75
N PRO A 716 -10.31 -0.03 -8.07
CA PRO A 716 -9.85 -1.22 -8.78
C PRO A 716 -10.94 -1.96 -9.56
N ALA A 717 -12.20 -1.87 -9.15
CA ALA A 717 -13.33 -2.52 -9.81
C ALA A 717 -14.66 -1.80 -9.53
N ALA A 718 -15.57 -1.82 -10.50
CA ALA A 718 -16.94 -1.35 -10.32
C ALA A 718 -17.73 -2.31 -9.42
N LEU A 719 -18.32 -1.76 -8.35
CA LEU A 719 -19.08 -2.51 -7.32
C LEU A 719 -20.43 -1.84 -7.04
N GLN A 720 -21.49 -2.64 -7.02
CA GLN A 720 -22.85 -2.30 -6.62
C GLN A 720 -23.11 -2.73 -5.17
N ASP A 721 -22.17 -2.43 -4.28
CA ASP A 721 -22.20 -2.76 -2.85
C ASP A 721 -22.90 -1.66 -2.02
N GLU A 722 -22.84 -1.76 -0.70
CA GLU A 722 -23.44 -0.79 0.23
C GLU A 722 -22.54 0.43 0.53
N SER A 723 -21.35 0.49 -0.08
CA SER A 723 -20.34 1.51 0.20
C SER A 723 -20.72 2.91 -0.34
N THR A 724 -19.92 3.91 0.01
CA THR A 724 -20.03 5.28 -0.51
C THR A 724 -19.53 5.42 -1.95
N SER A 725 -18.78 4.44 -2.46
CA SER A 725 -18.29 4.46 -3.85
C SER A 725 -19.46 4.58 -4.81
N VAL A 726 -19.35 5.47 -5.78
CA VAL A 726 -20.30 5.60 -6.90
C VAL A 726 -19.93 4.72 -8.10
N HIS A 727 -18.77 4.05 -8.03
CA HIS A 727 -18.20 3.30 -9.15
C HIS A 727 -19.07 2.11 -9.56
N GLY A 728 -19.76 2.20 -10.70
CA GLY A 728 -20.67 1.16 -11.19
C GLY A 728 -22.10 1.26 -10.66
N LYS A 729 -22.47 2.36 -9.99
CA LYS A 729 -23.78 2.61 -9.40
C LYS A 729 -24.51 3.75 -10.14
N PRO A 730 -25.85 3.86 -10.09
CA PRO A 730 -26.59 4.94 -10.76
C PRO A 730 -26.16 6.36 -10.36
N ALA A 731 -25.57 6.53 -9.18
CA ALA A 731 -24.97 7.81 -8.77
C ALA A 731 -23.84 8.28 -9.72
N SER A 732 -23.11 7.37 -10.39
CA SER A 732 -22.13 7.77 -11.40
C SER A 732 -22.77 8.45 -12.62
N ASP A 733 -23.97 8.02 -13.01
CA ASP A 733 -24.70 8.64 -14.13
C ASP A 733 -25.17 10.05 -13.78
N VAL A 734 -25.53 10.29 -12.50
CA VAL A 734 -25.78 11.63 -11.98
C VAL A 734 -24.53 12.50 -12.17
N LEU A 735 -23.37 12.05 -11.69
CA LEU A 735 -22.12 12.82 -11.83
C LEU A 735 -21.77 13.09 -13.29
N LYS A 736 -21.91 12.08 -14.16
CA LYS A 736 -21.68 12.20 -15.60
C LYS A 736 -22.58 13.24 -16.27
N TYR A 737 -23.82 13.39 -15.79
CA TYR A 737 -24.70 14.47 -16.24
C TYR A 737 -24.25 15.84 -15.74
N TRP A 738 -23.94 15.95 -14.45
CA TRP A 738 -23.69 17.23 -13.78
C TRP A 738 -22.31 17.82 -14.06
N PHE A 739 -21.23 17.03 -13.98
CA PHE A 739 -19.86 17.54 -14.02
C PHE A 739 -19.55 18.35 -15.29
N PRO A 740 -19.80 17.87 -16.53
CA PRO A 740 -19.55 18.68 -17.72
C PRO A 740 -20.33 19.99 -17.73
N ARG A 741 -21.57 19.98 -17.21
CA ARG A 741 -22.45 21.16 -17.23
C ARG A 741 -22.03 22.21 -16.20
N LEU A 742 -21.67 21.78 -14.99
CA LEU A 742 -21.10 22.66 -13.97
C LEU A 742 -19.83 23.34 -14.50
N LEU A 743 -19.00 22.60 -15.23
CA LEU A 743 -17.76 23.11 -15.84
C LEU A 743 -17.98 23.92 -17.12
N GLY A 744 -19.17 23.88 -17.71
CA GLY A 744 -19.47 24.53 -19.00
C GLY A 744 -18.75 23.89 -20.19
N ILE A 745 -18.44 22.60 -20.12
CA ILE A 745 -17.77 21.83 -21.18
C ILE A 745 -18.74 20.85 -21.84
N SER A 746 -18.37 20.36 -23.03
CA SER A 746 -19.12 19.29 -23.69
C SER A 746 -18.97 17.98 -22.90
N PRO A 747 -20.05 17.18 -22.76
CA PRO A 747 -19.93 15.83 -22.22
C PRO A 747 -18.92 14.98 -23.02
N PRO A 748 -18.14 14.12 -22.35
CA PRO A 748 -17.12 13.27 -22.96
C PRO A 748 -17.67 12.17 -23.88
#